data_AF-A0A4W3J496-F1
#
_entry.id   AF-A0A4W3J496-F1
#
_cell.length_a   1.000
_cell.length_b   1.000
_cell.length_c   1.000
_cell.angle_alpha   90.00
_cell.angle_beta   90.00
_cell.angle_gamma   90.00
#
_symmetry.space_group_name_H-M   'P 1'
#
loop_
_entity.id
_entity.type
_entity.pdbx_description
1 polymer ?
#
loop_
_entity_poly.entity_id
_entity_poly.type
_entity_poly.pdbx_seq_one_letter_code
_entity_poly.pdbx_strand_id
1 'polypeptide(L)'
;FFSLSLSLSLSSLSLSLSLFSLSLSLFSLSLSLPFVPWMPRMSFSSNLNHYGMMHVASVSDVLLDTAFTPPCQRMGAMVSFRTFEDFVRNFQEVTSCFSDSPPPSPTFPEPGHASLYDEDDNKSMRDEPIHILNVGIKIDNGIDDEGLAVMFEEFMHSMKSVLIDHGIRRLTFLVAQKVLTDSFTSWQSFEEDRIYRHLEPALAFQLELNRMRNFDLTAMPCANHKMHLYLGAAKVEAGTEVTDYRFFVRAIIRHSDLVTKEASFEYLQNEGERLLLEAMDELEVAFNNTNVRTDCNHIFLNFVPTVIMDPSKIEESVRSMVMRYGSRLWKLRVLQAELKINIRLTPTGKAIPIRLFLTNESGYYLDISLYKEVTNSRTGQASPPRDQIMFQAYGDKQGPLHGMLINTPYVTKDLLQSKRFQAQSLGTTYVYDFPEMFRQALLKLWTSMEIQAHLPECSLSTEILTYTELVLDSQGQLVQMNRLPGGNEIGMVAWKMHLKSPEYPKGRDIVVISNDITHRIGSFGPQEDILFLRASELARSKGIPRIYIAANSGARIGLAEEIRHMFHVAWEDSTDPYKGFKYLYLTPQDYKKVSALNSVHCEHVEDKGESRYKITDIIGKEDGLGVENLRGSGMIAGESSLAYEETITMNLVTCRAIGIGAYLVRLGQRTIQVENSHIILTGAGALNKVLGREVYTSNNQLGGIQIMHNNGVTHATVFDDFEGVVIILQWLSYMPKDTASLVPILNPKDSIDRTVEFVPTKAPYDPRWMLIMQPWAQTVVVGRARLGGIPVGVVAVETRTVELSIPADPANLDSEAKIIQQAGQVWFPDSAFKTSQAIKDLNREGLPLMVFANWRGFSGGMKDMYDQVLKFGAYIVDGLREYRQPMLVYIPPHAELRGGSWVVIDPTINPRHMEMYADKESRGGVLEPEGTVEIKFRKKDLVKTMRRVDPVYTRLAERLGTPELSAAERKDLEAKLKEREEFLLPIYHQVAVQFADLHDTPGRMQEKGVITDVLEWPTSRTFFYWRLRRLLLEDVVKTKIVQANGELTDGQIQAMLRRWFVEAEGAVKAYLWDNNKDVVQWLEKQLQEEEGARSVIDENIKYISRDYILKQIRSLVQANPEVAMDSIVHMTQHISPTQRAEIVRILSTMDTPAST
;
A
#
# COMPACT_ATOMS: atom_id res chain seq x y z
N PHE A 1 -6.23 -37.39 -29.42
CA PHE A 1 -6.27 -38.33 -28.27
C PHE A 1 -7.03 -37.64 -27.14
N PHE A 2 -8.30 -37.88 -26.81
CA PHE A 2 -9.33 -38.88 -27.16
C PHE A 2 -10.64 -38.12 -27.50
N SER A 3 -10.96 -37.97 -28.79
CA SER A 3 -12.24 -38.33 -29.46
C SER A 3 -13.40 -38.92 -28.66
N LEU A 4 -14.60 -38.36 -28.87
CA LEU A 4 -15.88 -38.99 -29.29
C LEU A 4 -16.96 -37.87 -29.22
N SER A 5 -17.52 -37.23 -30.26
CA SER A 5 -18.03 -37.53 -31.60
C SER A 5 -19.48 -38.07 -31.65
N LEU A 6 -20.32 -37.40 -32.46
CA LEU A 6 -21.67 -37.75 -32.98
C LEU A 6 -22.88 -37.65 -32.01
N SER A 7 -24.12 -37.34 -32.39
CA SER A 7 -24.77 -36.81 -33.62
C SER A 7 -26.30 -36.73 -33.40
N LEU A 8 -26.97 -35.78 -34.07
CA LEU A 8 -28.31 -35.86 -34.70
C LEU A 8 -29.58 -36.39 -33.95
N SER A 9 -30.55 -35.46 -33.86
CA SER A 9 -31.97 -35.52 -34.28
C SER A 9 -33.02 -36.45 -33.64
N LEU A 10 -34.11 -35.78 -33.20
CA LEU A 10 -35.54 -36.03 -33.43
C LEU A 10 -36.26 -37.28 -32.88
N SER A 11 -37.30 -36.95 -32.11
CA SER A 11 -38.66 -37.54 -32.06
C SER A 11 -38.92 -38.82 -31.25
N SER A 12 -39.80 -38.70 -30.25
CA SER A 12 -40.93 -39.61 -30.05
C SER A 12 -42.00 -38.99 -29.13
N LEU A 13 -43.20 -38.83 -29.69
CA LEU A 13 -44.47 -38.47 -29.04
C LEU A 13 -45.00 -39.61 -28.14
N SER A 14 -45.71 -39.25 -27.07
CA SER A 14 -47.00 -39.83 -26.62
C SER A 14 -47.56 -38.96 -25.49
N LEU A 15 -48.48 -38.01 -25.69
CA LEU A 15 -49.94 -38.12 -25.90
C LEU A 15 -50.74 -38.88 -24.81
N SER A 16 -51.40 -38.09 -23.93
CA SER A 16 -52.78 -38.27 -23.41
C SER A 16 -53.12 -36.96 -22.66
N LEU A 17 -53.92 -35.99 -23.11
CA LEU A 17 -55.16 -35.91 -23.90
C LEU A 17 -56.43 -36.36 -23.13
N SER A 18 -57.02 -35.40 -22.41
CA SER A 18 -58.47 -35.10 -22.33
C SER A 18 -58.66 -33.80 -21.50
N LEU A 19 -58.94 -32.60 -22.04
CA LEU A 19 -60.18 -32.12 -22.72
C LEU A 19 -61.43 -32.43 -21.88
N PHE A 20 -62.34 -31.54 -21.51
CA PHE A 20 -63.07 -30.40 -22.12
C PHE A 20 -63.74 -29.66 -20.92
N SER A 21 -64.31 -28.45 -20.92
CA SER A 21 -64.91 -27.58 -21.94
C SER A 21 -65.40 -26.29 -21.25
N LEU A 22 -65.28 -25.15 -21.98
CA LEU A 22 -66.26 -24.06 -22.15
C LEU A 22 -66.82 -23.33 -20.88
N SER A 23 -67.03 -22.02 -20.84
CA SER A 23 -67.37 -21.05 -21.89
C SER A 23 -67.27 -19.60 -21.39
N LEU A 24 -66.82 -18.74 -22.29
CA LEU A 24 -67.33 -17.41 -22.70
C LEU A 24 -67.92 -16.38 -21.72
N SER A 25 -67.65 -15.13 -22.13
CA SER A 25 -68.42 -13.88 -22.02
C SER A 25 -68.22 -13.03 -20.76
N LEU A 26 -68.27 -11.69 -20.79
CA LEU A 26 -67.96 -10.61 -21.74
C LEU A 26 -68.39 -9.32 -20.99
N PHE A 27 -67.65 -8.22 -21.20
CA PHE A 27 -68.08 -6.83 -21.08
C PHE A 27 -68.39 -6.17 -19.71
N SER A 28 -67.57 -5.14 -19.42
CA SER A 28 -67.91 -3.75 -19.04
C SER A 28 -68.86 -3.48 -17.86
N LEU A 29 -68.46 -2.58 -16.96
CA LEU A 29 -68.77 -1.14 -17.02
C LEU A 29 -68.27 -0.43 -15.74
N SER A 30 -67.85 0.81 -15.96
CA SER A 30 -67.82 1.98 -15.06
C SER A 30 -68.38 1.81 -13.64
N LEU A 31 -67.56 2.17 -12.65
CA LEU A 31 -68.02 2.51 -11.30
C LEU A 31 -67.95 4.03 -11.11
N SER A 32 -69.08 4.67 -11.39
CA SER A 32 -69.50 5.93 -10.77
C SER A 32 -70.02 5.64 -9.37
N LEU A 33 -69.57 6.44 -8.39
CA LEU A 33 -70.15 6.52 -7.04
C LEU A 33 -71.68 6.67 -7.08
N PRO A 34 -72.38 6.14 -6.06
CA PRO A 34 -73.01 7.09 -5.16
C PRO A 34 -72.91 6.72 -3.67
N PHE A 35 -73.19 7.75 -2.89
CA PHE A 35 -73.23 7.89 -1.44
C PHE A 35 -74.42 7.17 -0.76
N VAL A 36 -74.36 7.10 0.58
CA VAL A 36 -75.44 6.94 1.62
C VAL A 36 -75.73 5.49 2.12
N PRO A 37 -76.07 5.22 3.41
CA PRO A 37 -75.80 5.86 4.71
C PRO A 37 -75.17 4.93 5.79
N TRP A 38 -74.76 5.54 6.90
CA TRP A 38 -74.44 4.88 8.17
C TRP A 38 -75.69 4.32 8.90
N MET A 39 -75.63 3.06 9.32
CA MET A 39 -76.22 2.54 10.58
C MET A 39 -75.49 1.25 11.03
N PRO A 40 -75.46 0.95 12.34
CA PRO A 40 -74.47 0.06 12.93
C PRO A 40 -74.96 -1.39 12.99
N ARG A 41 -74.11 -2.34 12.57
CA ARG A 41 -74.21 -3.74 12.99
C ARG A 41 -72.80 -4.27 13.23
N MET A 42 -72.47 -4.52 14.50
CA MET A 42 -71.48 -5.53 14.86
C MET A 42 -71.86 -6.84 14.17
N SER A 43 -70.99 -7.35 13.30
CA SER A 43 -71.05 -8.74 12.85
C SER A 43 -70.06 -9.55 13.68
N PHE A 44 -70.55 -10.23 14.72
CA PHE A 44 -69.85 -11.38 15.28
C PHE A 44 -70.21 -12.60 14.46
N SER A 45 -69.21 -13.21 13.82
CA SER A 45 -69.30 -14.56 13.30
C SER A 45 -68.93 -15.52 14.43
N SER A 46 -69.93 -16.14 15.03
CA SER A 46 -69.76 -17.28 15.93
C SER A 46 -69.43 -18.53 15.12
N ASN A 47 -68.49 -19.33 15.64
CA ASN A 47 -68.00 -20.64 15.15
C ASN A 47 -66.98 -20.60 14.00
N LEU A 48 -65.69 -20.70 14.36
CA LEU A 48 -64.53 -20.66 13.45
C LEU A 48 -63.80 -22.02 13.28
N ASN A 49 -64.42 -23.14 13.66
CA ASN A 49 -63.79 -24.47 13.58
C ASN A 49 -64.15 -25.31 12.35
N HIS A 50 -64.74 -24.73 11.30
CA HIS A 50 -64.96 -25.45 10.04
C HIS A 50 -64.83 -24.49 8.86
N TYR A 51 -64.12 -24.94 7.83
CA TYR A 51 -63.76 -24.29 6.56
C TYR A 51 -62.40 -23.60 6.54
N GLY A 52 -61.48 -24.23 5.80
CA GLY A 52 -60.20 -23.65 5.41
C GLY A 52 -60.39 -22.35 4.65
N MET A 53 -59.71 -21.31 5.13
CA MET A 53 -59.27 -20.19 4.31
C MET A 53 -57.76 -20.22 4.21
N MET A 54 -57.29 -19.98 2.98
CA MET A 54 -55.88 -19.91 2.64
C MET A 54 -55.17 -18.81 3.42
N HIS A 55 -54.01 -19.18 3.93
CA HIS A 55 -52.95 -18.29 4.35
C HIS A 55 -52.69 -17.20 3.29
N VAL A 56 -52.97 -15.94 3.60
CA VAL A 56 -52.46 -14.82 2.80
C VAL A 56 -51.00 -14.64 3.23
N ALA A 57 -50.09 -15.15 2.41
CA ALA A 57 -48.66 -15.13 2.68
C ALA A 57 -48.16 -13.71 2.94
N SER A 58 -47.61 -13.48 4.13
CA SER A 58 -46.67 -12.39 4.34
C SER A 58 -45.38 -12.72 3.59
N VAL A 59 -44.65 -11.70 3.13
CA VAL A 59 -43.35 -11.85 2.46
C VAL A 59 -42.33 -12.56 3.36
N SER A 60 -42.57 -12.59 4.68
CA SER A 60 -41.79 -13.38 5.65
C SER A 60 -41.98 -14.89 5.57
N ASP A 61 -43.10 -15.36 5.02
CA ASP A 61 -43.51 -16.77 5.12
C ASP A 61 -43.11 -17.60 3.89
N VAL A 62 -42.56 -16.95 2.86
CA VAL A 62 -42.10 -17.60 1.62
C VAL A 62 -40.65 -18.12 1.74
N LEU A 63 -39.98 -17.92 2.88
CA LEU A 63 -38.54 -18.16 3.04
C LEU A 63 -38.14 -19.23 4.09
N LEU A 64 -39.08 -19.92 4.75
CA LEU A 64 -38.75 -20.88 5.81
C LEU A 64 -39.24 -22.30 5.46
N ASP A 65 -38.28 -23.23 5.37
CA ASP A 65 -38.52 -24.67 5.32
C ASP A 65 -39.26 -25.13 6.59
N THR A 66 -40.33 -25.89 6.40
CA THR A 66 -41.45 -26.09 7.33
C THR A 66 -41.21 -27.11 8.46
N ALA A 67 -39.97 -27.27 8.95
CA ALA A 67 -39.65 -28.37 9.88
C ALA A 67 -39.36 -27.99 11.34
N PHE A 68 -38.98 -26.75 11.68
CA PHE A 68 -38.60 -26.40 13.07
C PHE A 68 -38.85 -24.93 13.45
N THR A 69 -40.11 -24.49 13.41
CA THR A 69 -40.52 -23.21 14.04
C THR A 69 -41.50 -23.48 15.18
N PRO A 70 -41.25 -23.00 16.42
CA PRO A 70 -42.28 -23.03 17.46
C PRO A 70 -43.52 -22.24 16.99
N PRO A 71 -44.73 -22.58 17.46
CA PRO A 71 -45.96 -21.92 17.02
C PRO A 71 -45.89 -20.41 17.30
N CYS A 72 -46.33 -19.60 16.33
CA CYS A 72 -46.26 -18.14 16.38
C CYS A 72 -46.96 -17.58 17.64
N GLN A 73 -46.18 -17.05 18.57
CA GLN A 73 -46.64 -16.61 19.90
C GLN A 73 -47.35 -15.24 19.87
N ARG A 74 -47.21 -14.45 18.79
CA ARG A 74 -47.63 -13.04 18.70
C ARG A 74 -48.97 -12.84 17.99
N MET A 75 -49.96 -12.27 18.68
CA MET A 75 -51.22 -11.76 18.08
C MET A 75 -51.16 -10.25 17.78
N GLY A 76 -51.82 -9.83 16.69
CA GLY A 76 -52.00 -8.42 16.33
C GLY A 76 -53.47 -8.12 16.00
N ALA A 77 -54.02 -7.00 16.48
CA ALA A 77 -55.37 -6.55 16.16
C ALA A 77 -55.37 -5.16 15.53
N MET A 78 -56.30 -4.91 14.60
CA MET A 78 -56.54 -3.59 14.01
C MET A 78 -58.01 -3.22 14.18
N VAL A 79 -58.28 -2.07 14.78
CA VAL A 79 -59.62 -1.56 15.07
C VAL A 79 -59.78 -0.18 14.46
N SER A 80 -60.98 0.18 14.01
CA SER A 80 -61.26 1.48 13.42
C SER A 80 -62.48 2.12 14.08
N PHE A 81 -62.31 3.34 14.56
CA PHE A 81 -63.31 4.13 15.25
C PHE A 81 -63.52 5.48 14.57
N ARG A 82 -64.72 6.04 14.71
CA ARG A 82 -65.06 7.34 14.13
C ARG A 82 -64.43 8.49 14.90
N THR A 83 -64.29 8.38 16.22
CA THR A 83 -63.67 9.38 17.08
C THR A 83 -62.78 8.69 18.12
N PHE A 84 -61.86 9.44 18.73
CA PHE A 84 -61.02 8.90 19.81
C PHE A 84 -61.83 8.53 21.06
N GLU A 85 -62.85 9.32 21.40
CA GLU A 85 -63.74 9.02 22.54
C GLU A 85 -64.47 7.68 22.38
N ASP A 86 -64.88 7.32 21.15
CA ASP A 86 -65.52 6.03 20.86
C ASP A 86 -64.55 4.86 21.10
N PHE A 87 -63.27 5.04 20.80
CA PHE A 87 -62.24 4.05 21.08
C PHE A 87 -62.05 3.86 22.59
N VAL A 88 -61.92 4.96 23.36
CA VAL A 88 -61.73 4.91 24.82
C VAL A 88 -62.90 4.18 25.49
N ARG A 89 -64.14 4.40 25.04
CA ARG A 89 -65.33 3.73 25.57
C ARG A 89 -65.34 2.21 25.33
N ASN A 90 -64.84 1.77 24.18
CA ASN A 90 -64.85 0.36 23.78
C ASN A 90 -63.51 -0.34 24.01
N PHE A 91 -62.55 0.32 24.67
CA PHE A 91 -61.19 -0.18 24.84
C PHE A 91 -61.14 -1.52 25.60
N GLN A 92 -61.98 -1.70 26.63
CA GLN A 92 -62.06 -2.94 27.41
C GLN A 92 -62.48 -4.15 26.55
N GLU A 93 -63.36 -3.95 25.57
CA GLU A 93 -63.78 -5.00 24.65
C GLU A 93 -62.62 -5.39 23.73
N VAL A 94 -61.87 -4.41 23.23
CA VAL A 94 -60.69 -4.63 22.38
C VAL A 94 -59.58 -5.37 23.11
N THR A 95 -59.31 -5.03 24.38
CA THR A 95 -58.27 -5.70 25.18
C THR A 95 -58.66 -7.13 25.57
N SER A 96 -59.96 -7.40 25.78
CA SER A 96 -60.44 -8.75 26.13
C SER A 96 -60.13 -9.81 25.07
N CYS A 97 -59.96 -9.41 23.81
CA CYS A 97 -59.57 -10.29 22.71
C CYS A 97 -58.12 -10.80 22.79
N PHE A 98 -57.28 -10.19 23.64
CA PHE A 98 -55.89 -10.62 23.86
C PHE A 98 -55.73 -11.53 25.07
N SER A 99 -56.78 -11.71 25.87
CA SER A 99 -56.75 -12.48 27.12
C SER A 99 -56.73 -14.01 26.92
N ASP A 100 -56.83 -14.50 25.69
CA ASP A 100 -56.88 -15.93 25.41
C ASP A 100 -55.48 -16.54 25.21
N SER A 101 -54.92 -17.14 26.26
CA SER A 101 -53.94 -18.24 26.17
C SER A 101 -53.89 -19.07 27.47
N PRO A 102 -53.56 -20.39 27.47
CA PRO A 102 -54.12 -21.56 26.76
C PRO A 102 -55.30 -22.20 27.56
N PRO A 103 -55.96 -23.32 27.13
CA PRO A 103 -57.02 -23.94 27.93
C PRO A 103 -56.56 -24.29 29.36
N PRO A 104 -57.42 -24.14 30.38
CA PRO A 104 -57.07 -24.42 31.78
C PRO A 104 -57.09 -25.94 32.00
N SER A 105 -56.04 -26.64 31.59
CA SER A 105 -55.70 -27.97 32.11
C SER A 105 -54.31 -28.40 31.60
N PRO A 106 -53.36 -28.78 32.47
CA PRO A 106 -52.16 -29.47 32.02
C PRO A 106 -52.58 -30.84 31.50
N THR A 107 -52.50 -31.05 30.18
CA THR A 107 -52.48 -32.41 29.64
C THR A 107 -51.05 -32.91 29.77
N PHE A 108 -50.86 -33.93 30.61
CA PHE A 108 -49.59 -34.63 30.73
C PHE A 108 -49.17 -35.17 29.36
N PRO A 109 -47.95 -34.91 28.85
CA PRO A 109 -47.43 -35.67 27.72
C PRO A 109 -47.23 -37.13 28.13
N GLU A 110 -47.54 -38.06 27.23
CA GLU A 110 -47.31 -39.50 27.44
C GLU A 110 -45.84 -39.79 27.81
N PRO A 111 -45.59 -40.75 28.72
CA PRO A 111 -44.24 -41.09 29.13
C PRO A 111 -43.53 -41.86 28.01
N GLY A 112 -42.60 -41.21 27.29
CA GLY A 112 -41.88 -41.91 26.22
C GLY A 112 -40.73 -41.19 25.48
N HIS A 113 -40.42 -39.92 25.76
CA HIS A 113 -39.28 -39.25 25.11
C HIS A 113 -38.40 -38.51 26.13
N ALA A 114 -37.21 -39.06 26.36
CA ALA A 114 -36.16 -38.41 27.14
C ALA A 114 -35.50 -37.30 26.30
N SER A 115 -35.80 -36.04 26.63
CA SER A 115 -34.99 -34.89 26.22
C SER A 115 -34.26 -34.34 27.45
N LEU A 116 -32.95 -34.59 27.51
CA LEU A 116 -32.01 -33.96 28.44
C LEU A 116 -31.74 -32.52 28.00
N TYR A 117 -32.49 -31.55 28.53
CA TYR A 117 -32.07 -30.15 28.62
C TYR A 117 -32.74 -29.48 29.83
N ASP A 118 -31.87 -28.93 30.70
CA ASP A 118 -32.03 -28.02 31.85
C ASP A 118 -33.41 -27.78 32.49
N GLU A 119 -33.53 -28.20 33.75
CA GLU A 119 -34.63 -27.86 34.66
C GLU A 119 -34.41 -26.58 35.51
N ASP A 120 -33.35 -25.79 35.28
CA ASP A 120 -33.02 -24.65 36.16
C ASP A 120 -33.45 -23.24 35.69
N ASP A 121 -34.13 -23.08 34.55
CA ASP A 121 -34.51 -21.73 34.02
C ASP A 121 -36.00 -21.33 34.19
N ASN A 122 -36.81 -22.11 34.92
CA ASN A 122 -38.25 -21.84 35.05
C ASN A 122 -38.66 -20.80 36.12
N LYS A 123 -37.75 -19.89 36.51
CA LYS A 123 -38.06 -18.79 37.45
C LYS A 123 -37.94 -17.37 36.89
N SER A 124 -37.76 -17.16 35.58
CA SER A 124 -37.60 -15.82 35.00
C SER A 124 -38.54 -15.44 33.84
N MET A 125 -39.43 -16.32 33.37
CA MET A 125 -40.38 -16.01 32.30
C MET A 125 -41.71 -15.48 32.85
N ARG A 126 -41.69 -14.29 33.47
CA ARG A 126 -42.91 -13.45 33.53
C ARG A 126 -42.91 -12.58 32.29
N ASP A 127 -43.60 -13.09 31.28
CA ASP A 127 -43.88 -12.62 29.92
C ASP A 127 -43.55 -11.16 29.61
N GLU A 128 -42.58 -10.96 28.71
CA GLU A 128 -42.47 -9.69 27.97
C GLU A 128 -43.76 -9.49 27.14
N PRO A 129 -44.31 -8.27 27.06
CA PRO A 129 -45.45 -8.01 26.20
C PRO A 129 -45.06 -8.25 24.73
N ILE A 130 -45.87 -9.04 24.01
CA ILE A 130 -45.61 -9.45 22.62
C ILE A 130 -46.63 -8.88 21.62
N HIS A 131 -47.86 -8.59 22.03
CA HIS A 131 -48.98 -8.27 21.14
C HIS A 131 -48.91 -6.86 20.51
N ILE A 132 -49.58 -6.66 19.37
CA ILE A 132 -49.69 -5.34 18.70
C ILE A 132 -51.16 -4.93 18.59
N LEU A 133 -51.46 -3.66 18.83
CA LEU A 133 -52.79 -3.09 18.58
C LEU A 133 -52.67 -1.84 17.69
N ASN A 134 -53.40 -1.81 16.57
CA ASN A 134 -53.48 -0.67 15.66
C ASN A 134 -54.88 -0.06 15.70
N VAL A 135 -55.00 1.26 15.80
CA VAL A 135 -56.27 1.97 15.99
C VAL A 135 -56.41 3.07 14.94
N GLY A 136 -57.36 2.94 14.02
CA GLY A 136 -57.69 3.98 13.04
C GLY A 136 -58.75 4.93 13.57
N ILE A 137 -58.51 6.23 13.51
CA ILE A 137 -59.39 7.30 13.99
C ILE A 137 -59.57 8.33 12.88
N LYS A 138 -60.80 8.81 12.73
CA LYS A 138 -61.12 9.95 11.86
C LYS A 138 -61.27 11.20 12.71
N ILE A 139 -60.59 12.29 12.37
CA ILE A 139 -60.72 13.56 13.10
C ILE A 139 -61.17 14.64 12.12
N ASP A 140 -62.32 15.27 12.41
CA ASP A 140 -62.92 16.31 11.57
C ASP A 140 -62.43 17.74 11.97
N ASN A 141 -61.68 17.87 13.07
CA ASN A 141 -61.23 19.14 13.66
C ASN A 141 -59.72 19.41 13.44
N GLY A 142 -59.35 20.67 13.21
CA GLY A 142 -57.96 21.13 13.00
C GLY A 142 -57.09 21.18 14.26
N ILE A 143 -57.12 20.12 15.06
CA ILE A 143 -56.17 19.90 16.18
C ILE A 143 -54.80 19.62 15.57
N ASP A 144 -53.76 20.26 16.08
CA ASP A 144 -52.39 20.06 15.66
C ASP A 144 -51.81 18.72 16.17
N ASP A 145 -50.72 18.26 15.55
CA ASP A 145 -50.16 16.93 15.86
C ASP A 145 -49.66 16.82 17.31
N GLU A 146 -49.16 17.91 17.91
CA GLU A 146 -48.77 17.94 19.32
C GLU A 146 -49.98 17.87 20.26
N GLY A 147 -51.09 18.54 19.95
CA GLY A 147 -52.33 18.41 20.69
C GLY A 147 -52.91 16.98 20.64
N LEU A 148 -52.75 16.28 19.52
CA LEU A 148 -53.12 14.87 19.40
C LEU A 148 -52.19 13.95 20.19
N ALA A 149 -50.88 14.20 20.19
CA ALA A 149 -49.92 13.41 20.94
C ALA A 149 -50.18 13.46 22.45
N VAL A 150 -50.44 14.65 23.01
CA VAL A 150 -50.78 14.83 24.43
C VAL A 150 -52.06 14.07 24.81
N MET A 151 -53.10 14.13 23.96
CA MET A 151 -54.34 13.40 24.17
C MET A 151 -54.13 11.87 24.22
N PHE A 152 -53.27 11.34 23.34
CA PHE A 152 -52.90 9.93 23.35
C PHE A 152 -52.01 9.57 24.54
N GLU A 153 -51.11 10.46 24.96
CA GLU A 153 -50.22 10.28 26.12
C GLU A 153 -51.00 10.10 27.42
N GLU A 154 -51.98 10.98 27.66
CA GLU A 154 -52.87 10.91 28.82
C GLU A 154 -53.60 9.56 28.88
N PHE A 155 -54.09 9.08 27.73
CA PHE A 155 -54.72 7.77 27.63
C PHE A 155 -53.74 6.63 27.91
N MET A 156 -52.55 6.66 27.31
CA MET A 156 -51.53 5.63 27.49
C MET A 156 -51.05 5.52 28.93
N HIS A 157 -50.87 6.65 29.62
CA HIS A 157 -50.57 6.67 31.05
C HIS A 157 -51.71 6.12 31.90
N SER A 158 -52.96 6.48 31.58
CA SER A 158 -54.14 6.01 32.33
C SER A 158 -54.36 4.50 32.22
N MET A 159 -53.99 3.88 31.09
CA MET A 159 -54.23 2.47 30.79
C MET A 159 -52.96 1.59 30.81
N LYS A 160 -51.84 2.12 31.32
CA LYS A 160 -50.53 1.44 31.31
C LYS A 160 -50.54 0.05 31.95
N SER A 161 -51.18 -0.12 33.11
CA SER A 161 -51.27 -1.42 33.78
C SER A 161 -52.08 -2.43 32.96
N VAL A 162 -53.22 -2.00 32.40
CA VAL A 162 -54.11 -2.85 31.60
C VAL A 162 -53.42 -3.36 30.34
N LEU A 163 -52.62 -2.51 29.70
CA LEU A 163 -51.88 -2.89 28.49
C LEU A 163 -50.74 -3.89 28.79
N ILE A 164 -50.05 -3.74 29.92
CA ILE A 164 -49.02 -4.70 30.38
C ILE A 164 -49.66 -6.05 30.71
N ASP A 165 -50.78 -6.03 31.44
CA ASP A 165 -51.49 -7.24 31.87
C ASP A 165 -51.99 -8.08 30.67
N HIS A 166 -52.34 -7.42 29.55
CA HIS A 166 -52.75 -8.09 28.31
C HIS A 166 -51.58 -8.32 27.33
N GLY A 167 -50.33 -8.13 27.78
CA GLY A 167 -49.14 -8.39 26.98
C GLY A 167 -49.03 -7.53 25.71
N ILE A 168 -49.61 -6.32 25.68
CA ILE A 168 -49.57 -5.44 24.51
C ILE A 168 -48.25 -4.66 24.50
N ARG A 169 -47.43 -4.93 23.48
CA ARG A 169 -46.09 -4.35 23.29
C ARG A 169 -46.13 -2.98 22.63
N ARG A 170 -47.01 -2.83 21.64
CA ARG A 170 -47.06 -1.66 20.77
C ARG A 170 -48.50 -1.27 20.46
N LEU A 171 -48.82 0.01 20.64
CA LEU A 171 -50.06 0.63 20.20
C LEU A 171 -49.73 1.63 19.08
N THR A 172 -50.48 1.61 17.98
CA THR A 172 -50.29 2.57 16.88
C THR A 172 -51.61 3.24 16.51
N PHE A 173 -51.66 4.57 16.53
CA PHE A 173 -52.83 5.34 16.08
C PHE A 173 -52.64 5.81 14.65
N LEU A 174 -53.64 5.58 13.80
CA LEU A 174 -53.74 6.11 12.44
C LEU A 174 -54.80 7.22 12.45
N VAL A 175 -54.40 8.44 12.13
CA VAL A 175 -55.27 9.62 12.10
C VAL A 175 -55.49 10.04 10.65
N ALA A 176 -56.72 9.84 10.16
CA ALA A 176 -57.10 10.20 8.80
C ALA A 176 -57.60 11.66 8.73
N GLN A 177 -56.87 12.52 8.01
CA GLN A 177 -57.26 13.91 7.73
C GLN A 177 -57.77 14.09 6.28
N LYS A 178 -58.70 15.02 6.05
CA LYS A 178 -59.37 15.20 4.73
C LYS A 178 -58.47 15.69 3.58
N VAL A 179 -57.28 16.23 3.84
CA VAL A 179 -56.47 16.97 2.84
C VAL A 179 -54.99 16.55 2.80
N LEU A 180 -54.48 15.81 3.79
CA LEU A 180 -53.08 15.36 3.86
C LEU A 180 -53.01 13.87 4.23
N THR A 181 -51.88 13.25 3.88
CA THR A 181 -51.52 11.85 4.17
C THR A 181 -51.74 11.46 5.63
N ASP A 182 -52.26 10.26 5.88
CA ASP A 182 -52.56 9.71 7.21
C ASP A 182 -51.37 9.85 8.19
N SER A 183 -51.63 10.39 9.38
CA SER A 183 -50.63 10.56 10.44
C SER A 183 -50.61 9.32 11.35
N PHE A 184 -49.42 8.81 11.67
CA PHE A 184 -49.22 7.66 12.56
C PHE A 184 -48.48 8.07 13.83
N THR A 185 -48.91 7.58 14.99
CA THR A 185 -48.13 7.66 16.25
C THR A 185 -47.97 6.25 16.83
N SER A 186 -46.75 5.88 17.23
CA SER A 186 -46.45 4.55 17.77
C SER A 186 -45.90 4.66 19.17
N TRP A 187 -46.44 3.84 20.07
CA TRP A 187 -46.10 3.84 21.48
C TRP A 187 -45.43 2.52 21.85
N GLN A 188 -44.22 2.58 22.40
CA GLN A 188 -43.47 1.43 22.91
C GLN A 188 -43.08 1.71 24.36
N SER A 189 -43.17 0.69 25.23
CA SER A 189 -42.97 0.87 26.68
C SER A 189 -43.91 1.93 27.32
N PHE A 190 -45.01 2.25 26.64
CA PHE A 190 -46.03 3.25 27.03
C PHE A 190 -45.56 4.71 26.98
N GLU A 191 -44.50 4.99 26.21
CA GLU A 191 -44.05 6.33 25.84
C GLU A 191 -44.08 6.47 24.31
N GLU A 192 -44.27 7.70 23.81
CA GLU A 192 -44.33 7.94 22.36
C GLU A 192 -42.94 7.78 21.75
N ASP A 193 -42.83 6.89 20.77
CA ASP A 193 -41.63 6.81 19.95
C ASP A 193 -41.75 7.78 18.77
N ARG A 194 -41.25 9.00 18.99
CA ARG A 194 -41.26 10.10 18.00
C ARG A 194 -40.53 9.76 16.70
N ILE A 195 -39.66 8.75 16.68
CA ILE A 195 -38.90 8.34 15.49
C ILE A 195 -39.83 7.78 14.40
N TYR A 196 -40.91 7.09 14.81
CA TYR A 196 -41.88 6.47 13.91
C TYR A 196 -43.09 7.37 13.61
N ARG A 197 -43.06 8.65 13.99
CA ARG A 197 -44.16 9.56 13.74
C ARG A 197 -44.40 9.76 12.23
N HIS A 198 -45.67 9.79 11.83
CA HIS A 198 -46.12 9.83 10.42
C HIS A 198 -45.69 8.64 9.55
N LEU A 199 -45.21 7.56 10.18
CA LEU A 199 -44.78 6.36 9.49
C LEU A 199 -45.45 5.11 10.07
N GLU A 200 -45.92 4.23 9.20
CA GLU A 200 -46.39 2.92 9.63
C GLU A 200 -45.20 2.09 10.18
N PRO A 201 -45.27 1.54 11.40
CA PRO A 201 -44.15 0.81 11.99
C PRO A 201 -43.72 -0.42 11.18
N ALA A 202 -44.63 -1.00 10.39
CA ALA A 202 -44.33 -2.09 9.47
C ALA A 202 -43.52 -1.62 8.24
N LEU A 203 -43.61 -0.35 7.84
CA LEU A 203 -42.78 0.23 6.78
C LEU A 203 -41.45 0.77 7.33
N ALA A 204 -41.34 0.95 8.64
CA ALA A 204 -40.15 1.54 9.24
C ALA A 204 -38.86 0.72 9.05
N PHE A 205 -38.95 -0.59 8.82
CA PHE A 205 -37.76 -1.38 8.45
C PHE A 205 -37.15 -0.90 7.12
N GLN A 206 -37.98 -0.36 6.22
CA GLN A 206 -37.53 0.16 4.91
C GLN A 206 -36.73 1.46 5.04
N LEU A 207 -36.81 2.15 6.17
CA LEU A 207 -35.93 3.28 6.50
C LEU A 207 -34.55 2.82 7.00
N GLU A 208 -34.37 1.54 7.31
CA GLU A 208 -33.10 0.95 7.75
C GLU A 208 -32.46 1.67 8.95
N LEU A 209 -33.27 2.01 9.95
CA LEU A 209 -32.84 2.71 11.17
C LEU A 209 -31.71 1.97 11.93
N ASN A 210 -31.61 0.65 11.77
CA ASN A 210 -30.53 -0.16 12.35
C ASN A 210 -29.14 0.31 11.92
N ARG A 211 -29.00 0.90 10.73
CA ARG A 211 -27.72 1.44 10.27
C ARG A 211 -27.31 2.70 11.04
N MET A 212 -28.24 3.38 11.71
CA MET A 212 -27.95 4.55 12.54
C MET A 212 -27.82 4.21 14.03
N ARG A 213 -27.68 2.93 14.40
CA ARG A 213 -27.62 2.48 15.81
C ARG A 213 -26.56 3.19 16.67
N ASN A 214 -25.46 3.64 16.05
CA ASN A 214 -24.37 4.37 16.70
C ASN A 214 -24.72 5.83 17.04
N PHE A 215 -25.90 6.31 16.65
CA PHE A 215 -26.39 7.66 16.91
C PHE A 215 -27.59 7.62 17.85
N ASP A 216 -27.70 8.64 18.68
CA ASP A 216 -28.93 9.01 19.38
C ASP A 216 -29.73 9.94 18.47
N LEU A 217 -30.96 9.56 18.16
CA LEU A 217 -31.74 10.17 17.08
C LEU A 217 -32.84 11.03 17.68
N THR A 218 -32.90 12.28 17.23
CA THR A 218 -34.01 13.20 17.51
C THR A 218 -34.74 13.50 16.21
N ALA A 219 -36.04 13.24 16.17
CA ALA A 219 -36.87 13.51 14.99
C ALA A 219 -37.15 15.02 14.88
N MET A 220 -36.88 15.60 13.70
CA MET A 220 -37.12 17.00 13.40
C MET A 220 -38.45 17.15 12.64
N PRO A 221 -39.26 18.19 12.91
CA PRO A 221 -40.50 18.41 12.18
C PRO A 221 -40.20 18.77 10.73
N CYS A 222 -40.89 18.11 9.80
CA CYS A 222 -40.81 18.36 8.35
C CYS A 222 -42.18 18.79 7.81
N ALA A 223 -42.20 19.68 6.82
CA ALA A 223 -43.47 20.09 6.19
C ALA A 223 -44.07 18.96 5.31
N ASN A 224 -43.21 18.11 4.74
CA ASN A 224 -43.63 16.94 3.97
C ASN A 224 -43.49 15.64 4.80
N HIS A 225 -44.62 15.03 5.17
CA HIS A 225 -44.67 13.81 5.99
C HIS A 225 -44.07 12.55 5.31
N LYS A 226 -43.75 12.61 4.00
CA LYS A 226 -43.02 11.52 3.31
C LYS A 226 -41.52 11.51 3.61
N MET A 227 -41.00 12.65 4.09
CA MET A 227 -39.60 12.85 4.42
C MET A 227 -39.44 12.82 5.93
N HIS A 228 -38.50 12.01 6.41
CA HIS A 228 -38.18 11.94 7.82
C HIS A 228 -36.76 12.47 8.02
N LEU A 229 -36.67 13.63 8.66
CA LEU A 229 -35.40 14.24 9.05
C LEU A 229 -35.09 13.88 10.50
N TYR A 230 -33.91 13.32 10.73
CA TYR A 230 -33.40 13.03 12.05
C TYR A 230 -32.11 13.81 12.29
N LEU A 231 -32.00 14.46 13.44
CA LEU A 231 -30.73 14.94 13.97
C LEU A 231 -30.12 13.82 14.82
N GLY A 232 -29.04 13.24 14.30
CA GLY A 232 -28.28 12.20 14.99
C GLY A 232 -27.07 12.78 15.72
N ALA A 233 -27.03 12.60 17.03
CA ALA A 233 -25.86 12.86 17.87
C ALA A 233 -25.10 11.54 18.05
N ALA A 234 -23.79 11.49 17.77
CA ALA A 234 -23.02 10.26 17.95
C ALA A 234 -23.05 9.81 19.43
N LYS A 235 -23.19 8.50 19.66
CA LYS A 235 -23.10 7.93 21.01
C LYS A 235 -21.64 7.90 21.44
N VAL A 236 -21.33 8.61 22.52
CA VAL A 236 -19.98 8.70 23.10
C VAL A 236 -20.02 8.21 24.56
N GLU A 237 -18.87 7.83 25.12
CA GLU A 237 -18.74 7.48 26.53
C GLU A 237 -19.16 8.64 27.45
N ALA A 238 -19.78 8.29 28.58
CA ALA A 238 -20.31 9.25 29.54
C ALA A 238 -19.19 10.18 30.06
N GLY A 239 -19.33 11.48 29.83
CA GLY A 239 -18.35 12.52 30.23
C GLY A 239 -17.60 13.17 29.07
N THR A 240 -17.71 12.64 27.85
CA THR A 240 -17.11 13.25 26.64
C THR A 240 -18.16 14.08 25.90
N GLU A 241 -17.79 15.28 25.43
CA GLU A 241 -18.68 16.10 24.61
C GLU A 241 -18.87 15.48 23.21
N VAL A 242 -20.11 15.46 22.71
CA VAL A 242 -20.42 14.94 21.37
C VAL A 242 -19.93 15.94 20.34
N THR A 243 -19.04 15.51 19.44
CA THR A 243 -18.53 16.38 18.36
C THR A 243 -19.19 16.09 17.00
N ASP A 244 -19.72 14.88 16.81
CA ASP A 244 -20.34 14.44 15.56
C ASP A 244 -21.86 14.57 15.61
N TYR A 245 -22.36 15.64 14.99
CA TYR A 245 -23.78 15.84 14.69
C TYR A 245 -24.03 15.69 13.20
N ARG A 246 -25.05 14.92 12.84
CA ARG A 246 -25.43 14.67 11.44
C ARG A 246 -26.92 14.79 11.26
N PHE A 247 -27.32 15.43 10.16
CA PHE A 247 -28.67 15.29 9.66
C PHE A 247 -28.78 14.03 8.81
N PHE A 248 -29.73 13.17 9.16
CA PHE A 248 -30.13 12.01 8.39
C PHE A 248 -31.49 12.28 7.78
N VAL A 249 -31.52 12.47 6.47
CA VAL A 249 -32.77 12.56 5.71
C VAL A 249 -33.12 11.18 5.18
N ARG A 250 -34.32 10.68 5.47
CA ARG A 250 -34.80 9.40 4.94
C ARG A 250 -36.17 9.54 4.31
N ALA A 251 -36.33 9.07 3.08
CA ALA A 251 -37.59 9.12 2.35
C ALA A 251 -38.00 7.74 1.83
N ILE A 252 -39.29 7.43 1.89
CA ILE A 252 -39.89 6.28 1.21
C ILE A 252 -40.80 6.77 0.10
N ILE A 253 -40.55 6.27 -1.09
CA ILE A 253 -41.29 6.66 -2.29
C ILE A 253 -42.27 5.55 -2.63
N ARG A 254 -43.55 5.90 -2.58
CA ARG A 254 -44.67 5.01 -2.89
C ARG A 254 -45.41 5.59 -4.09
N HIS A 255 -45.37 4.89 -5.21
CA HIS A 255 -46.12 5.19 -6.42
C HIS A 255 -46.59 3.89 -7.05
N SER A 256 -47.60 3.94 -7.93
CA SER A 256 -47.99 2.78 -8.72
C SER A 256 -46.85 2.32 -9.62
N ASP A 257 -46.68 1.00 -9.75
CA ASP A 257 -45.68 0.39 -10.61
C ASP A 257 -45.83 0.86 -12.06
N LEU A 258 -44.71 1.21 -12.68
CA LEU A 258 -44.64 1.69 -14.06
C LEU A 258 -44.37 0.52 -15.00
N VAL A 259 -45.15 0.42 -16.07
CA VAL A 259 -45.15 -0.74 -16.97
C VAL A 259 -44.15 -0.60 -18.13
N THR A 260 -43.80 0.63 -18.53
CA THR A 260 -42.93 0.90 -19.69
C THR A 260 -41.53 1.39 -19.27
N LYS A 261 -40.51 1.11 -20.10
CA LYS A 261 -39.11 1.51 -19.87
C LYS A 261 -38.93 3.03 -19.87
N GLU A 262 -39.60 3.71 -20.80
CA GLU A 262 -39.49 5.15 -21.02
C GLU A 262 -40.11 5.92 -19.85
N ALA A 263 -41.34 5.56 -19.47
CA ALA A 263 -41.99 6.15 -18.29
C ALA A 263 -41.21 5.86 -17.00
N SER A 264 -40.57 4.69 -16.88
CA SER A 264 -39.73 4.36 -15.71
C SER A 264 -38.50 5.27 -15.60
N PHE A 265 -37.88 5.63 -16.73
CA PHE A 265 -36.71 6.50 -16.77
C PHE A 265 -37.06 7.96 -16.45
N GLU A 266 -38.08 8.50 -17.14
CA GLU A 266 -38.54 9.87 -16.91
C GLU A 266 -39.07 10.06 -15.48
N TYR A 267 -39.75 9.04 -14.94
CA TYR A 267 -40.19 9.04 -13.55
C TYR A 267 -39.01 9.11 -12.58
N LEU A 268 -37.98 8.26 -12.74
CA LEU A 268 -36.81 8.26 -11.86
C LEU A 268 -36.10 9.62 -11.87
N GLN A 269 -35.96 10.22 -13.05
CA GLN A 269 -35.30 11.51 -13.19
C GLN A 269 -36.11 12.62 -12.53
N ASN A 270 -37.39 12.76 -12.87
CA ASN A 270 -38.23 13.87 -12.37
C ASN A 270 -38.56 13.73 -10.88
N GLU A 271 -38.95 12.54 -10.43
CA GLU A 271 -39.28 12.30 -9.03
C GLU A 271 -38.05 12.24 -8.14
N GLY A 272 -36.94 11.67 -8.64
CA GLY A 272 -35.67 11.67 -7.94
C GLY A 272 -35.14 13.09 -7.74
N GLU A 273 -35.20 13.93 -8.77
CA GLU A 273 -34.79 15.34 -8.71
C GLU A 273 -35.72 16.15 -7.79
N ARG A 274 -37.05 15.98 -7.90
CA ARG A 274 -38.03 16.64 -7.02
C ARG A 274 -37.78 16.32 -5.55
N LEU A 275 -37.58 15.05 -5.21
CA LEU A 275 -37.37 14.62 -3.82
C LEU A 275 -36.00 15.00 -3.27
N LEU A 276 -34.97 15.02 -4.11
CA LEU A 276 -33.66 15.52 -3.72
C LEU A 276 -33.74 17.01 -3.37
N LEU A 277 -34.47 17.81 -4.17
CA LEU A 277 -34.70 19.23 -3.89
C LEU A 277 -35.50 19.44 -2.61
N GLU A 278 -36.60 18.69 -2.41
CA GLU A 278 -37.38 18.73 -1.17
C GLU A 278 -36.54 18.35 0.05
N ALA A 279 -35.71 17.30 -0.05
CA ALA A 279 -34.77 16.92 1.00
C ALA A 279 -33.76 18.03 1.31
N MET A 280 -33.26 18.73 0.29
CA MET A 280 -32.32 19.83 0.44
C MET A 280 -32.97 21.08 1.04
N ASP A 281 -34.22 21.38 0.68
CA ASP A 281 -34.99 22.50 1.24
C ASP A 281 -35.26 22.27 2.73
N GLU A 282 -35.70 21.06 3.11
CA GLU A 282 -35.91 20.67 4.54
C GLU A 282 -34.59 20.70 5.33
N LEU A 283 -33.49 20.26 4.72
CA LEU A 283 -32.15 20.38 5.32
C LEU A 283 -31.74 21.83 5.54
N GLU A 284 -32.04 22.72 4.59
CA GLU A 284 -31.71 24.15 4.67
C GLU A 284 -32.50 24.83 5.79
N VAL A 285 -33.78 24.48 5.96
CA VAL A 285 -34.61 24.93 7.08
C VAL A 285 -34.04 24.45 8.41
N ALA A 286 -33.68 23.16 8.51
CA ALA A 286 -33.10 22.59 9.73
C ALA A 286 -31.73 23.20 10.07
N PHE A 287 -30.93 23.52 9.06
CA PHE A 287 -29.62 24.16 9.23
C PHE A 287 -29.74 25.56 9.84
N ASN A 288 -30.79 26.31 9.49
CA ASN A 288 -31.04 27.64 10.04
C ASN A 288 -31.66 27.62 11.44
N ASN A 289 -32.47 26.61 11.76
CA ASN A 289 -33.15 26.49 13.06
C ASN A 289 -32.29 25.89 14.17
N THR A 290 -31.16 25.25 13.84
CA THR A 290 -30.37 24.50 14.82
C THR A 290 -29.02 25.15 15.08
N ASN A 291 -28.62 25.26 16.36
CA ASN A 291 -27.34 25.86 16.75
C ASN A 291 -26.14 24.90 16.66
N VAL A 292 -26.38 23.60 16.39
CA VAL A 292 -25.31 22.59 16.29
C VAL A 292 -24.72 22.54 14.89
N ARG A 293 -23.39 22.51 14.80
CA ARG A 293 -22.67 22.42 13.54
C ARG A 293 -22.67 20.97 13.04
N THR A 294 -23.30 20.72 11.89
CA THR A 294 -23.24 19.42 11.21
C THR A 294 -22.16 19.39 10.14
N ASP A 295 -21.50 18.24 9.94
CA ASP A 295 -20.39 18.09 8.98
C ASP A 295 -20.56 16.92 7.99
N CYS A 296 -21.35 15.89 8.33
CA CYS A 296 -21.44 14.64 7.55
C CYS A 296 -22.90 14.24 7.29
N ASN A 297 -23.66 15.13 6.66
CA ASN A 297 -25.09 14.90 6.43
C ASN A 297 -25.29 13.76 5.42
N HIS A 298 -26.36 13.00 5.63
CA HIS A 298 -26.66 11.78 4.90
C HIS A 298 -28.08 11.81 4.34
N ILE A 299 -28.24 11.47 3.07
CA ILE A 299 -29.54 11.38 2.40
C ILE A 299 -29.79 9.93 1.99
N PHE A 300 -30.93 9.37 2.39
CA PHE A 300 -31.36 8.02 2.03
C PHE A 300 -32.71 8.07 1.31
N LEU A 301 -32.74 7.64 0.06
CA LEU A 301 -33.96 7.58 -0.76
C LEU A 301 -34.28 6.12 -1.09
N ASN A 302 -35.47 5.65 -0.69
CA ASN A 302 -35.92 4.30 -0.97
C ASN A 302 -37.09 4.30 -1.97
N PHE A 303 -36.79 3.86 -3.19
CA PHE A 303 -37.76 3.62 -4.25
C PHE A 303 -38.31 2.20 -4.13
N VAL A 304 -39.52 2.10 -3.56
CA VAL A 304 -40.24 0.83 -3.42
C VAL A 304 -40.73 0.28 -4.78
N PRO A 305 -41.26 1.10 -5.73
CA PRO A 305 -41.74 0.62 -7.00
C PRO A 305 -40.64 -0.09 -7.80
N THR A 306 -41.04 -1.10 -8.58
CA THR A 306 -40.08 -1.82 -9.44
C THR A 306 -40.02 -1.19 -10.83
N VAL A 307 -38.86 -0.67 -11.23
CA VAL A 307 -38.65 -0.01 -12.52
C VAL A 307 -37.98 -0.94 -13.53
N ILE A 308 -38.18 -0.72 -14.83
CA ILE A 308 -37.51 -1.51 -15.88
C ILE A 308 -36.36 -0.69 -16.48
N MET A 309 -35.11 -0.98 -16.10
CA MET A 309 -33.95 -0.15 -16.46
C MET A 309 -32.61 -0.88 -16.38
N ASP A 310 -31.64 -0.40 -17.17
CA ASP A 310 -30.23 -0.84 -17.09
C ASP A 310 -29.47 -0.04 -16.01
N PRO A 311 -28.65 -0.68 -15.16
CA PRO A 311 -27.99 0.02 -14.05
C PRO A 311 -26.97 1.08 -14.44
N SER A 312 -26.29 0.94 -15.57
CA SER A 312 -25.32 1.93 -16.06
C SER A 312 -25.97 3.28 -16.35
N LYS A 313 -27.21 3.27 -16.85
CA LYS A 313 -28.00 4.49 -17.09
C LYS A 313 -28.44 5.16 -15.79
N ILE A 314 -28.65 4.38 -14.72
CA ILE A 314 -28.94 4.92 -13.39
C ILE A 314 -27.73 5.69 -12.87
N GLU A 315 -26.54 5.11 -13.01
CA GLU A 315 -25.28 5.78 -12.61
C GLU A 315 -25.06 7.09 -13.36
N GLU A 316 -25.24 7.11 -14.68
CA GLU A 316 -25.10 8.31 -15.51
C GLU A 316 -26.12 9.40 -15.11
N SER A 317 -27.38 9.02 -14.92
CA SER A 317 -28.45 9.94 -14.50
C SER A 317 -28.15 10.56 -13.14
N VAL A 318 -27.79 9.74 -12.15
CA VAL A 318 -27.46 10.21 -10.79
C VAL A 318 -26.22 11.08 -10.81
N ARG A 319 -25.18 10.71 -11.57
CA ARG A 319 -23.97 11.53 -11.73
C ARG A 319 -24.31 12.92 -12.29
N SER A 320 -25.16 12.98 -13.32
CA SER A 320 -25.59 14.25 -13.92
C SER A 320 -26.36 15.14 -12.92
N MET A 321 -27.20 14.53 -12.08
CA MET A 321 -27.98 15.22 -11.03
C MET A 321 -27.07 15.76 -9.92
N VAL A 322 -26.14 14.94 -9.41
CA VAL A 322 -25.21 15.37 -8.34
C VAL A 322 -24.27 16.46 -8.84
N MET A 323 -23.75 16.37 -10.06
CA MET A 323 -22.89 17.41 -10.63
C MET A 323 -23.63 18.75 -10.83
N ARG A 324 -24.92 18.71 -11.18
CA ARG A 324 -25.77 19.91 -11.31
C ARG A 324 -25.97 20.62 -9.96
N TYR A 325 -26.19 19.85 -8.90
CA TYR A 325 -26.50 20.37 -7.56
C TYR A 325 -25.32 20.35 -6.57
N GLY A 326 -24.12 20.02 -7.05
CA GLY A 326 -22.94 19.77 -6.20
C GLY A 326 -22.57 20.94 -5.29
N SER A 327 -22.69 22.18 -5.77
CA SER A 327 -22.43 23.38 -4.96
C SER A 327 -23.41 23.54 -3.79
N ARG A 328 -24.68 23.15 -3.97
CA ARG A 328 -25.71 23.22 -2.93
C ARG A 328 -25.58 22.05 -1.95
N LEU A 329 -25.30 20.84 -2.43
CA LEU A 329 -24.97 19.68 -1.58
C LEU A 329 -23.73 19.94 -0.70
N TRP A 330 -22.72 20.61 -1.26
CA TRP A 330 -21.52 21.03 -0.52
C TRP A 330 -21.83 22.06 0.56
N LYS A 331 -22.64 23.09 0.25
CA LYS A 331 -23.11 24.07 1.25
C LYS A 331 -23.87 23.40 2.40
N LEU A 332 -24.71 22.42 2.09
CA LEU A 332 -25.44 21.60 3.06
C LEU A 332 -24.59 20.50 3.70
N ARG A 333 -23.29 20.40 3.38
CA ARG A 333 -22.32 19.43 3.92
C ARG A 333 -22.82 17.98 3.83
N VAL A 334 -23.47 17.65 2.71
CA VAL A 334 -23.89 16.29 2.41
C VAL A 334 -22.68 15.50 1.94
N LEU A 335 -22.21 14.59 2.79
CA LEU A 335 -21.03 13.77 2.54
C LEU A 335 -21.39 12.46 1.85
N GLN A 336 -22.53 11.89 2.22
CA GLN A 336 -22.98 10.58 1.76
C GLN A 336 -24.43 10.64 1.28
N ALA A 337 -24.73 9.93 0.21
CA ALA A 337 -26.10 9.73 -0.25
C ALA A 337 -26.32 8.29 -0.72
N GLU A 338 -27.52 7.79 -0.47
CA GLU A 338 -27.92 6.42 -0.74
C GLU A 338 -29.24 6.40 -1.49
N LEU A 339 -29.29 5.57 -2.52
CA LEU A 339 -30.47 5.33 -3.32
C LEU A 339 -30.72 3.83 -3.39
N LYS A 340 -31.85 3.36 -2.87
CA LYS A 340 -32.32 1.99 -3.03
C LYS A 340 -33.41 1.95 -4.07
N ILE A 341 -33.29 1.08 -5.06
CA ILE A 341 -34.26 0.92 -6.13
C ILE A 341 -34.38 -0.54 -6.57
N ASN A 342 -35.62 -0.99 -6.79
CA ASN A 342 -35.88 -2.30 -7.38
C ASN A 342 -35.92 -2.19 -8.90
N ILE A 343 -35.07 -2.94 -9.60
CA ILE A 343 -35.01 -2.92 -11.06
C ILE A 343 -35.36 -4.27 -11.69
N ARG A 344 -35.85 -4.25 -12.93
CA ARG A 344 -35.94 -5.41 -13.83
C ARG A 344 -35.24 -5.07 -15.15
N LEU A 345 -34.48 -6.01 -15.69
CA LEU A 345 -33.86 -5.85 -17.03
C LEU A 345 -34.88 -6.05 -18.16
N THR A 346 -35.90 -6.88 -17.91
CA THR A 346 -36.98 -7.20 -18.83
C THR A 346 -38.35 -7.11 -18.13
N PRO A 347 -39.46 -6.85 -18.83
CA PRO A 347 -40.78 -6.74 -18.21
C PRO A 347 -41.21 -7.98 -17.39
N THR A 348 -40.80 -9.16 -17.84
CA THR A 348 -41.05 -10.46 -17.18
C THR A 348 -39.90 -10.92 -16.27
N GLY A 349 -38.88 -10.09 -16.07
CA GLY A 349 -37.70 -10.42 -15.29
C GLY A 349 -37.93 -10.38 -13.78
N LYS A 350 -37.06 -11.07 -13.02
CA LYS A 350 -37.05 -11.00 -11.55
C LYS A 350 -36.62 -9.60 -11.11
N ALA A 351 -37.28 -9.05 -10.09
CA ALA A 351 -36.87 -7.80 -9.47
C ALA A 351 -35.52 -7.97 -8.74
N ILE A 352 -34.60 -7.06 -9.00
CA ILE A 352 -33.27 -7.02 -8.41
C ILE A 352 -33.19 -5.72 -7.59
N PRO A 353 -33.04 -5.80 -6.26
CA PRO A 353 -32.75 -4.63 -5.44
C PRO A 353 -31.32 -4.16 -5.72
N ILE A 354 -31.21 -2.91 -6.18
CA ILE A 354 -29.96 -2.22 -6.44
C ILE A 354 -29.85 -1.08 -5.43
N ARG A 355 -28.69 -0.99 -4.78
CA ARG A 355 -28.31 0.11 -3.92
C ARG A 355 -27.17 0.89 -4.56
N LEU A 356 -27.37 2.18 -4.73
CA LEU A 356 -26.36 3.12 -5.18
C LEU A 356 -25.90 3.93 -3.96
N PHE A 357 -24.59 3.97 -3.75
CA PHE A 357 -23.93 4.68 -2.66
C PHE A 357 -23.02 5.76 -3.25
N LEU A 358 -23.19 6.99 -2.79
CA LEU A 358 -22.46 8.17 -3.20
C LEU A 358 -21.63 8.66 -2.01
N THR A 359 -20.35 8.93 -2.23
CA THR A 359 -19.46 9.52 -1.23
C THR A 359 -18.62 10.64 -1.82
N ASN A 360 -18.55 11.77 -1.12
CA ASN A 360 -17.77 12.93 -1.52
C ASN A 360 -16.82 13.41 -0.41
N GLU A 361 -15.76 12.63 -0.11
CA GLU A 361 -14.88 12.88 1.04
C GLU A 361 -14.00 14.13 0.93
N SER A 362 -13.53 14.46 -0.26
CA SER A 362 -12.60 15.57 -0.49
C SER A 362 -13.26 16.85 -1.01
N GLY A 363 -14.56 16.81 -1.32
CA GLY A 363 -15.32 17.92 -1.92
C GLY A 363 -15.15 18.09 -3.43
N TYR A 364 -14.14 17.43 -4.01
CA TYR A 364 -13.84 17.49 -5.45
C TYR A 364 -13.97 16.14 -6.16
N TYR A 365 -14.03 15.04 -5.39
CA TYR A 365 -14.12 13.68 -5.92
C TYR A 365 -15.41 12.99 -5.47
N LEU A 366 -16.31 12.77 -6.42
CA LEU A 366 -17.55 12.00 -6.20
C LEU A 366 -17.29 10.54 -6.57
N ASP A 367 -17.28 9.66 -5.56
CA ASP A 367 -17.29 8.23 -5.80
C ASP A 367 -18.73 7.71 -5.86
N ILE A 368 -19.04 6.97 -6.92
CA ILE A 368 -20.32 6.29 -7.12
C ILE A 368 -20.05 4.80 -7.13
N SER A 369 -20.75 4.09 -6.24
CA SER A 369 -20.64 2.65 -6.09
C SER A 369 -22.02 2.00 -6.17
N LEU A 370 -22.15 1.01 -7.04
CA LEU A 370 -23.40 0.31 -7.30
C LEU A 370 -23.33 -1.11 -6.70
N TYR A 371 -24.35 -1.48 -5.94
CA TYR A 371 -24.44 -2.78 -5.28
C TYR A 371 -25.76 -3.46 -5.60
N LYS A 372 -25.72 -4.79 -5.67
CA LYS A 372 -26.85 -5.70 -5.68
C LYS A 372 -26.96 -6.33 -4.30
N GLU A 373 -28.17 -6.38 -3.74
CA GLU A 373 -28.41 -7.11 -2.50
C GLU A 373 -28.55 -8.61 -2.83
N VAL A 374 -27.69 -9.45 -2.24
CA VAL A 374 -27.64 -10.89 -2.52
C VAL A 374 -27.61 -11.68 -1.22
N THR A 375 -28.36 -12.78 -1.16
CA THR A 375 -28.32 -13.72 -0.05
C THR A 375 -27.07 -14.59 -0.14
N ASN A 376 -26.24 -14.62 0.90
CA ASN A 376 -25.03 -15.42 0.91
C ASN A 376 -25.36 -16.92 0.97
N SER A 377 -25.01 -17.67 -0.07
CA SER A 377 -25.18 -19.14 -0.14
C SER A 377 -23.88 -19.92 0.15
N ARG A 378 -22.79 -19.22 0.48
CA ARG A 378 -21.47 -19.83 0.73
C ARG A 378 -21.11 -19.78 2.21
N THR A 379 -21.56 -20.77 2.98
CA THR A 379 -20.86 -21.27 4.17
C THR A 379 -21.32 -22.68 4.50
N GLY A 380 -20.60 -23.69 4.00
CA GLY A 380 -20.64 -25.05 4.50
C GLY A 380 -19.78 -25.22 5.76
N GLN A 381 -19.98 -24.38 6.79
CA GLN A 381 -19.33 -24.55 8.10
C GLN A 381 -20.38 -24.42 9.21
N ALA A 382 -20.32 -25.38 10.13
CA ALA A 382 -21.37 -25.78 11.04
C ALA A 382 -21.74 -24.69 12.08
N SER A 383 -22.93 -24.12 11.94
CA SER A 383 -23.87 -23.53 12.92
C SER A 383 -24.98 -22.84 12.10
N PRO A 384 -26.24 -22.72 12.56
CA PRO A 384 -27.38 -22.62 11.65
C PRO A 384 -27.30 -21.37 10.74
N PRO A 385 -27.58 -21.51 9.43
CA PRO A 385 -27.47 -20.42 8.48
C PRO A 385 -28.61 -19.45 8.74
N ARG A 386 -28.30 -18.27 9.30
CA ARG A 386 -29.18 -17.13 9.08
C ARG A 386 -28.85 -16.61 7.69
N ASP A 387 -29.80 -16.70 6.76
CA ASP A 387 -29.72 -16.08 5.43
C ASP A 387 -29.47 -14.58 5.57
N GLN A 388 -28.20 -14.18 5.59
CA GLN A 388 -27.79 -12.79 5.72
C GLN A 388 -27.59 -12.20 4.33
N ILE A 389 -28.26 -11.07 4.09
CA ILE A 389 -28.20 -10.34 2.83
C ILE A 389 -26.98 -9.41 2.87
N MET A 390 -26.14 -9.49 1.84
CA MET A 390 -24.91 -8.73 1.70
C MET A 390 -24.93 -7.84 0.46
N PHE A 391 -24.11 -6.79 0.46
CA PHE A 391 -23.88 -5.97 -0.71
C PHE A 391 -22.85 -6.63 -1.63
N GLN A 392 -23.26 -6.98 -2.84
CA GLN A 392 -22.36 -7.43 -3.90
C GLN A 392 -22.23 -6.31 -4.94
N ALA A 393 -21.01 -5.84 -5.19
CA ALA A 393 -20.78 -4.81 -6.21
C ALA A 393 -21.31 -5.26 -7.59
N TYR A 394 -21.93 -4.33 -8.30
CA TYR A 394 -22.47 -4.56 -9.62
C TYR A 394 -21.44 -4.08 -10.68
N GLY A 395 -20.77 -5.02 -11.34
CA GLY A 395 -19.67 -4.76 -12.28
C GLY A 395 -18.28 -5.05 -11.71
N ASP A 396 -17.22 -4.60 -12.39
CA ASP A 396 -15.82 -4.88 -12.00
C ASP A 396 -15.32 -3.98 -10.85
N LYS A 397 -15.96 -2.82 -10.66
CA LYS A 397 -15.57 -1.86 -9.61
C LYS A 397 -16.13 -2.30 -8.25
N GLN A 398 -15.25 -2.77 -7.36
CA GLN A 398 -15.59 -2.99 -5.96
C GLN A 398 -15.58 -1.67 -5.21
N GLY A 399 -16.72 -1.28 -4.64
CA GLY A 399 -16.87 -0.09 -3.81
C GLY A 399 -16.80 -0.38 -2.30
N PRO A 400 -16.82 0.65 -1.44
CA PRO A 400 -16.61 0.60 0.02
C PRO A 400 -17.49 -0.36 0.81
N LEU A 401 -18.70 -0.66 0.33
CA LEU A 401 -19.66 -1.53 1.01
C LEU A 401 -19.63 -2.97 0.48
N HIS A 402 -18.77 -3.30 -0.48
CA HIS A 402 -18.70 -4.65 -1.04
C HIS A 402 -18.43 -5.68 0.07
N GLY A 403 -19.22 -6.76 0.11
CA GLY A 403 -19.07 -7.82 1.09
C GLY A 403 -19.72 -7.52 2.45
N MET A 404 -20.13 -6.28 2.71
CA MET A 404 -20.74 -5.88 3.98
C MET A 404 -22.21 -6.31 4.07
N LEU A 405 -22.68 -6.51 5.30
CA LEU A 405 -24.08 -6.81 5.57
C LEU A 405 -24.95 -5.55 5.43
N ILE A 406 -26.21 -5.71 5.04
CA ILE A 406 -27.13 -4.56 4.91
C ILE A 406 -27.32 -3.80 6.23
N ASN A 407 -27.23 -4.49 7.35
CA ASN A 407 -27.43 -3.92 8.67
C ASN A 407 -26.17 -3.27 9.27
N THR A 408 -25.06 -3.16 8.53
CA THR A 408 -23.84 -2.53 9.03
C THR A 408 -24.10 -1.06 9.45
N PRO A 409 -23.82 -0.70 10.72
CA PRO A 409 -23.99 0.66 11.21
C PRO A 409 -23.03 1.67 10.57
N TYR A 410 -23.48 2.90 10.39
CA TYR A 410 -22.63 4.02 9.96
C TYR A 410 -21.58 4.32 11.02
N VAL A 411 -20.35 4.50 10.57
CA VAL A 411 -19.21 4.81 11.42
C VAL A 411 -19.29 6.27 11.88
N THR A 412 -19.09 6.50 13.18
CA THR A 412 -19.03 7.83 13.78
C THR A 412 -17.69 8.49 13.49
N LYS A 413 -17.68 9.82 13.35
CA LYS A 413 -16.48 10.62 13.10
C LYS A 413 -15.52 10.51 14.28
N ASP A 414 -16.08 10.42 15.50
CA ASP A 414 -15.34 10.29 16.74
C ASP A 414 -14.43 9.05 16.76
N LEU A 415 -14.83 7.92 16.14
CA LEU A 415 -13.98 6.74 16.09
C LEU A 415 -12.70 6.98 15.28
N LEU A 416 -12.84 7.56 14.09
CA LEU A 416 -11.70 7.83 13.20
C LEU A 416 -10.86 9.01 13.75
N GLN A 417 -11.51 10.01 14.34
CA GLN A 417 -10.83 11.10 15.03
C GLN A 417 -10.10 10.64 16.29
N SER A 418 -10.66 9.68 17.03
CA SER A 418 -10.00 9.03 18.18
C SER A 418 -8.75 8.28 17.73
N LYS A 419 -8.82 7.51 16.64
CA LYS A 419 -7.63 6.87 16.03
C LYS A 419 -6.59 7.90 15.57
N ARG A 420 -7.02 9.00 14.93
CA ARG A 420 -6.13 10.12 14.56
C ARG A 420 -5.47 10.75 15.78
N PHE A 421 -6.24 11.00 16.84
CA PHE A 421 -5.75 11.57 18.09
C PHE A 421 -4.74 10.63 18.76
N GLN A 422 -4.99 9.32 18.77
CA GLN A 422 -4.03 8.32 19.27
C GLN A 422 -2.72 8.36 18.48
N ALA A 423 -2.77 8.37 17.15
CA ALA A 423 -1.57 8.50 16.31
C ALA A 423 -0.82 9.82 16.58
N GLN A 424 -1.55 10.95 16.64
CA GLN A 424 -0.99 12.28 16.90
C GLN A 424 -0.36 12.40 18.29
N SER A 425 -0.97 11.79 19.32
CA SER A 425 -0.41 11.75 20.68
C SER A 425 0.93 11.02 20.74
N LEU A 426 1.16 10.09 19.81
CA LEU A 426 2.42 9.37 19.64
C LEU A 426 3.39 10.09 18.67
N GLY A 427 2.98 11.25 18.14
CA GLY A 427 3.79 12.08 17.25
C GLY A 427 3.86 11.57 15.80
N THR A 428 2.84 10.86 15.30
CA THR A 428 2.79 10.39 13.90
C THR A 428 1.43 10.67 13.27
N THR A 429 1.41 10.67 11.95
CA THR A 429 0.18 10.73 11.17
C THR A 429 -0.56 9.39 11.18
N TYR A 430 -1.89 9.43 11.15
CA TYR A 430 -2.71 8.23 11.08
C TYR A 430 -2.57 7.53 9.73
N VAL A 431 -2.58 6.20 9.74
CA VAL A 431 -2.20 5.36 8.61
C VAL A 431 -3.02 5.64 7.33
N TYR A 432 -4.33 5.89 7.46
CA TYR A 432 -5.21 6.17 6.32
C TYR A 432 -5.11 7.61 5.79
N ASP A 433 -4.38 8.50 6.45
CA ASP A 433 -4.16 9.87 5.96
C ASP A 433 -2.90 9.96 5.04
N PHE A 434 -2.06 8.90 4.98
CA PHE A 434 -0.89 8.87 4.09
C PHE A 434 -1.21 8.95 2.59
N PRO A 435 -2.23 8.25 2.03
CA PRO A 435 -2.57 8.39 0.61
C PRO A 435 -2.85 9.85 0.21
N GLU A 436 -3.48 10.63 1.09
CA GLU A 436 -3.71 12.05 0.83
C GLU A 436 -2.42 12.88 0.96
N MET A 437 -1.53 12.55 1.91
CA MET A 437 -0.19 13.16 1.95
C MET A 437 0.61 12.89 0.68
N PHE A 438 0.55 11.68 0.11
CA PHE A 438 1.16 11.38 -1.19
C PHE A 438 0.58 12.26 -2.31
N ARG A 439 -0.74 12.48 -2.32
CA ARG A 439 -1.40 13.38 -3.29
C ARG A 439 -0.86 14.81 -3.19
N GLN A 440 -0.82 15.36 -1.97
CA GLN A 440 -0.36 16.73 -1.73
C GLN A 440 1.14 16.89 -1.99
N ALA A 441 1.95 15.90 -1.63
CA ALA A 441 3.38 15.89 -1.91
C ALA A 441 3.66 15.80 -3.43
N LEU A 442 2.83 15.05 -4.17
CA LEU A 442 2.92 14.97 -5.62
C LEU A 442 2.55 16.29 -6.29
N LEU A 443 1.50 16.98 -5.82
CA LEU A 443 1.17 18.34 -6.26
C LEU A 443 2.34 19.30 -6.04
N LYS A 444 2.97 19.27 -4.85
CA LYS A 444 4.16 20.07 -4.54
C LYS A 444 5.35 19.72 -5.45
N LEU A 445 5.53 18.44 -5.79
CA LEU A 445 6.57 17.98 -6.71
C LEU A 445 6.36 18.49 -8.14
N TRP A 446 5.12 18.49 -8.64
CA TRP A 446 4.80 19.08 -9.94
C TRP A 446 5.19 20.56 -9.99
N THR A 447 4.78 21.35 -8.99
CA THR A 447 5.12 22.78 -8.91
C THR A 447 6.63 23.02 -8.77
N SER A 448 7.35 22.19 -8.00
CA SER A 448 8.79 22.36 -7.81
C SER A 448 9.60 21.95 -9.05
N MET A 449 9.17 20.90 -9.75
CA MET A 449 9.82 20.42 -10.98
C MET A 449 9.54 21.32 -12.18
N GLU A 450 8.40 22.01 -12.23
CA GLU A 450 8.09 23.00 -13.27
C GLU A 450 9.12 24.14 -13.28
N ILE A 451 9.72 24.47 -12.15
CA ILE A 451 10.81 25.45 -12.06
C ILE A 451 12.08 24.89 -12.74
N GLN A 452 12.37 23.60 -12.60
CA GLN A 452 13.63 22.97 -13.00
C GLN A 452 13.64 22.39 -14.42
N ALA A 453 12.48 21.94 -14.92
CA ALA A 453 12.34 21.23 -16.18
C ALA A 453 11.11 21.72 -16.97
N HIS A 454 11.11 21.46 -18.28
CA HIS A 454 9.93 21.67 -19.13
C HIS A 454 9.01 20.46 -19.00
N LEU A 455 7.82 20.66 -18.44
CA LEU A 455 6.84 19.60 -18.19
C LEU A 455 5.69 19.68 -19.20
N PRO A 456 5.06 18.55 -19.56
CA PRO A 456 3.85 18.55 -20.39
C PRO A 456 2.66 19.10 -19.61
N GLU A 457 1.71 19.76 -20.32
CA GLU A 457 0.45 20.23 -19.73
C GLU A 457 -0.35 19.03 -19.21
N CYS A 458 -0.43 18.92 -17.88
CA CYS A 458 -1.30 17.95 -17.21
C CYS A 458 -2.55 18.69 -16.73
N SER A 459 -3.75 18.21 -17.07
CA SER A 459 -4.99 18.73 -16.49
C SER A 459 -5.06 18.33 -15.01
N LEU A 460 -4.47 19.15 -14.15
CA LEU A 460 -4.24 18.91 -12.72
C LEU A 460 -5.51 18.69 -11.86
N SER A 461 -6.71 18.72 -12.45
CA SER A 461 -7.94 18.92 -11.68
C SER A 461 -8.71 17.67 -11.25
N THR A 462 -8.32 16.42 -11.55
CA THR A 462 -9.12 15.29 -11.01
C THR A 462 -8.43 13.96 -10.72
N GLU A 463 -7.31 13.56 -11.35
CA GLU A 463 -6.75 12.20 -11.10
C GLU A 463 -5.22 12.13 -11.15
N ILE A 464 -4.54 12.82 -10.22
CA ILE A 464 -3.07 12.74 -10.05
C ILE A 464 -2.64 11.44 -9.36
N LEU A 465 -3.44 10.97 -8.40
CA LEU A 465 -3.22 9.75 -7.65
C LEU A 465 -4.52 8.93 -7.62
N THR A 466 -4.39 7.66 -8.00
CA THR A 466 -5.39 6.61 -7.77
C THR A 466 -4.75 5.53 -6.89
N TYR A 467 -5.49 4.99 -5.94
CA TYR A 467 -4.96 3.95 -5.05
C TYR A 467 -6.04 2.90 -4.78
N THR A 468 -5.59 1.69 -4.49
CA THR A 468 -6.46 0.56 -4.14
C THR A 468 -5.86 -0.16 -2.95
N GLU A 469 -6.65 -0.41 -1.91
CA GLU A 469 -6.19 -1.12 -0.73
C GLU A 469 -6.00 -2.61 -1.06
N LEU A 470 -4.96 -3.20 -0.48
CA LEU A 470 -4.60 -4.60 -0.63
C LEU A 470 -4.93 -5.30 0.69
N VAL A 471 -5.82 -6.28 0.64
CA VAL A 471 -6.36 -6.98 1.81
C VAL A 471 -6.24 -8.49 1.61
N LEU A 472 -6.10 -9.24 2.69
CA LEU A 472 -6.09 -10.70 2.64
C LEU A 472 -7.51 -11.26 2.58
N ASP A 473 -7.73 -12.26 1.73
CA ASP A 473 -8.95 -13.08 1.77
C ASP A 473 -8.85 -14.19 2.84
N SER A 474 -9.91 -14.99 2.97
CA SER A 474 -9.95 -16.12 3.91
C SER A 474 -8.89 -17.21 3.68
N GLN A 475 -8.25 -17.23 2.50
CA GLN A 475 -7.19 -18.17 2.13
C GLN A 475 -5.79 -17.54 2.27
N GLY A 476 -5.69 -16.29 2.73
CA GLY A 476 -4.44 -15.54 2.82
C GLY A 476 -3.88 -15.12 1.46
N GLN A 477 -4.73 -14.99 0.43
CA GLN A 477 -4.40 -14.41 -0.87
C GLN A 477 -4.70 -12.92 -0.89
N LEU A 478 -3.92 -12.18 -1.66
CA LEU A 478 -4.03 -10.73 -1.75
C LEU A 478 -5.14 -10.33 -2.74
N VAL A 479 -6.11 -9.55 -2.26
CA VAL A 479 -7.23 -9.02 -3.04
C VAL A 479 -7.19 -7.50 -3.02
N GLN A 480 -7.47 -6.89 -4.18
CA GLN A 480 -7.66 -5.46 -4.30
C GLN A 480 -9.09 -5.11 -3.90
N MET A 481 -9.25 -4.30 -2.86
CA MET A 481 -10.55 -3.90 -2.33
C MET A 481 -10.55 -2.41 -2.04
N ASN A 482 -11.64 -1.70 -2.37
CA ASN A 482 -11.87 -0.35 -1.87
C ASN A 482 -12.84 -0.50 -0.70
N ARG A 483 -12.35 -0.38 0.54
CA ARG A 483 -13.18 -0.37 1.76
C ARG A 483 -13.09 0.99 2.45
N LEU A 484 -13.95 1.21 3.44
CA LEU A 484 -13.92 2.42 4.27
C LEU A 484 -12.61 2.53 5.07
N PRO A 485 -12.02 3.73 5.17
CA PRO A 485 -10.84 3.97 6.01
C PRO A 485 -11.05 3.56 7.46
N GLY A 486 -10.05 2.91 8.06
CA GLY A 486 -10.08 2.45 9.45
C GLY A 486 -10.86 1.17 9.74
N GLY A 487 -11.41 0.53 8.69
CA GLY A 487 -12.03 -0.80 8.75
C GLY A 487 -11.04 -1.97 8.71
N ASN A 488 -9.76 -1.73 9.00
CA ASN A 488 -8.75 -2.78 9.11
C ASN A 488 -8.93 -3.60 10.40
N GLU A 489 -8.95 -4.92 10.23
CA GLU A 489 -9.01 -5.87 11.34
C GLU A 489 -7.61 -6.25 11.87
N ILE A 490 -6.57 -5.95 11.09
CA ILE A 490 -5.17 -6.24 11.41
C ILE A 490 -4.35 -4.94 11.50
N GLY A 491 -3.23 -5.00 12.23
CA GLY A 491 -2.34 -3.85 12.46
C GLY A 491 -1.45 -3.45 11.28
N MET A 492 -1.79 -3.86 10.07
CA MET A 492 -1.04 -3.60 8.84
C MET A 492 -2.01 -3.22 7.72
N VAL A 493 -1.64 -2.21 6.93
CA VAL A 493 -2.39 -1.75 5.77
C VAL A 493 -1.44 -1.64 4.57
N ALA A 494 -1.92 -2.01 3.39
CA ALA A 494 -1.15 -1.90 2.16
C ALA A 494 -1.99 -1.31 1.03
N TRP A 495 -1.35 -0.55 0.14
CA TRP A 495 -2.00 0.02 -1.04
C TRP A 495 -1.14 -0.21 -2.28
N LYS A 496 -1.81 -0.50 -3.39
CA LYS A 496 -1.23 -0.28 -4.71
C LYS A 496 -1.61 1.14 -5.13
N MET A 497 -0.63 2.02 -5.31
CA MET A 497 -0.84 3.40 -5.74
C MET A 497 -0.34 3.60 -7.17
N HIS A 498 -1.14 4.28 -7.98
CA HIS A 498 -0.81 4.70 -9.33
C HIS A 498 -0.71 6.24 -9.36
N LEU A 499 0.52 6.72 -9.54
CA LEU A 499 0.93 8.11 -9.41
C LEU A 499 1.24 8.70 -10.78
N LYS A 500 0.59 9.80 -11.18
CA LYS A 500 1.01 10.60 -12.34
C LYS A 500 2.05 11.62 -11.88
N SER A 501 3.33 11.29 -12.08
CA SER A 501 4.45 12.14 -11.69
C SER A 501 5.01 12.93 -12.88
N PRO A 502 5.75 14.03 -12.65
CA PRO A 502 6.33 14.85 -13.72
C PRO A 502 7.16 14.04 -14.72
N GLU A 503 7.89 13.04 -14.21
CA GLU A 503 8.73 12.16 -15.00
C GLU A 503 8.01 10.99 -15.68
N TYR A 504 6.84 10.59 -15.16
CA TYR A 504 5.95 9.64 -15.81
C TYR A 504 4.51 10.20 -15.86
N PRO A 505 4.22 11.13 -16.79
CA PRO A 505 2.89 11.77 -16.87
C PRO A 505 1.75 10.78 -17.16
N LYS A 506 2.05 9.66 -17.82
CA LYS A 506 1.11 8.54 -18.05
C LYS A 506 0.82 7.72 -16.78
N GLY A 507 1.62 7.88 -15.74
CA GLY A 507 1.50 7.19 -14.46
C GLY A 507 2.58 6.15 -14.21
N ARG A 508 2.90 5.93 -12.92
CA ARG A 508 3.77 4.88 -12.39
C ARG A 508 3.10 4.19 -11.20
N ASP A 509 3.35 2.90 -11.03
CA ASP A 509 2.80 2.10 -9.92
C ASP A 509 3.84 1.95 -8.79
N ILE A 510 3.37 1.96 -7.54
CA ILE A 510 4.15 1.61 -6.34
C ILE A 510 3.28 0.78 -5.38
N VAL A 511 3.94 0.04 -4.49
CA VAL A 511 3.28 -0.60 -3.34
C VAL A 511 3.72 0.10 -2.06
N VAL A 512 2.76 0.58 -1.27
CA VAL A 512 2.99 1.20 0.03
C VAL A 512 2.45 0.29 1.10
N ILE A 513 3.26 -0.06 2.10
CA ILE A 513 2.90 -0.89 3.25
C ILE A 513 3.13 -0.07 4.50
N SER A 514 2.18 -0.05 5.44
CA SER A 514 2.26 0.76 6.66
C SER A 514 1.62 0.06 7.85
N ASN A 515 2.22 0.23 9.03
CA ASN A 515 1.64 -0.23 10.28
C ASN A 515 0.52 0.70 10.74
N ASP A 516 -0.55 0.14 11.28
CA ASP A 516 -1.53 0.89 12.06
C ASP A 516 -1.11 0.89 13.55
N ILE A 517 -0.47 1.97 14.00
CA ILE A 517 -0.04 2.09 15.40
C ILE A 517 -1.20 2.11 16.39
N THR A 518 -2.42 2.43 15.95
CA THR A 518 -3.62 2.46 16.80
C THR A 518 -4.16 1.06 17.07
N HIS A 519 -3.86 0.10 16.18
CA HIS A 519 -4.25 -1.29 16.32
C HIS A 519 -3.14 -2.09 17.03
N ARG A 520 -3.38 -2.51 18.27
CA ARG A 520 -2.44 -3.30 19.09
C ARG A 520 -1.01 -2.75 19.01
N ILE A 521 -0.85 -1.43 19.18
CA ILE A 521 0.41 -0.67 19.15
C ILE A 521 1.28 -0.91 17.89
N GLY A 522 0.66 -1.27 16.76
CA GLY A 522 1.35 -1.60 15.51
C GLY A 522 2.27 -2.82 15.61
N SER A 523 1.93 -3.79 16.46
CA SER A 523 2.71 -5.02 16.66
C SER A 523 2.52 -6.02 15.51
N PHE A 524 3.60 -6.71 15.12
CA PHE A 524 3.60 -7.74 14.10
C PHE A 524 3.07 -9.07 14.64
N GLY A 525 1.84 -9.42 14.26
CA GLY A 525 1.30 -10.77 14.40
C GLY A 525 1.33 -11.53 13.07
N PRO A 526 0.85 -12.79 13.04
CA PRO A 526 1.00 -13.64 11.85
C PRO A 526 0.22 -13.11 10.64
N GLN A 527 -0.95 -12.49 10.88
CA GLN A 527 -1.75 -11.91 9.81
C GLN A 527 -1.11 -10.63 9.24
N GLU A 528 -0.51 -9.80 10.10
CA GLU A 528 0.27 -8.63 9.68
C GLU A 528 1.50 -9.05 8.85
N ASP A 529 2.20 -10.10 9.28
CA ASP A 529 3.33 -10.67 8.56
C ASP A 529 2.92 -11.20 7.17
N ILE A 530 1.80 -11.93 7.08
CA ILE A 530 1.29 -12.45 5.79
C ILE A 530 0.90 -11.32 4.85
N LEU A 531 0.23 -10.25 5.33
CA LEU A 531 -0.13 -9.12 4.47
C LEU A 531 1.14 -8.43 3.94
N PHE A 532 2.12 -8.18 4.82
CA PHE A 532 3.39 -7.60 4.43
C PHE A 532 4.13 -8.46 3.39
N LEU A 533 4.15 -9.78 3.59
CA LEU A 533 4.76 -10.74 2.67
C LEU A 533 4.09 -10.67 1.30
N ARG A 534 2.77 -10.87 1.22
CA ARG A 534 2.04 -10.91 -0.05
C ARG A 534 2.12 -9.60 -0.82
N ALA A 535 2.07 -8.46 -0.11
CA ALA A 535 2.25 -7.16 -0.73
C ALA A 535 3.69 -6.96 -1.27
N SER A 536 4.71 -7.47 -0.56
CA SER A 536 6.10 -7.46 -1.03
C SER A 536 6.30 -8.38 -2.24
N GLU A 537 5.75 -9.59 -2.23
CA GLU A 537 5.76 -10.52 -3.36
C GLU A 537 5.09 -9.91 -4.61
N LEU A 538 4.00 -9.16 -4.43
CA LEU A 538 3.34 -8.43 -5.51
C LEU A 538 4.25 -7.35 -6.10
N ALA A 539 4.94 -6.56 -5.25
CA ALA A 539 5.86 -5.54 -5.72
C ALA A 539 7.03 -6.16 -6.50
N ARG A 540 7.60 -7.26 -5.98
CA ARG A 540 8.71 -8.01 -6.57
C ARG A 540 8.35 -8.64 -7.91
N SER A 541 7.22 -9.36 -7.97
CA SER A 541 6.75 -10.01 -9.20
C SER A 541 6.46 -9.03 -10.34
N LYS A 542 6.06 -7.80 -10.02
CA LYS A 542 5.86 -6.71 -10.98
C LYS A 542 7.09 -5.85 -11.23
N GLY A 543 8.15 -6.03 -10.44
CA GLY A 543 9.35 -5.19 -10.50
C GLY A 543 9.14 -3.73 -10.08
N ILE A 544 8.05 -3.40 -9.37
CA ILE A 544 7.70 -2.02 -8.99
C ILE A 544 8.24 -1.65 -7.60
N PRO A 545 8.52 -0.36 -7.31
CA PRO A 545 9.05 0.05 -6.02
C PRO A 545 8.12 -0.29 -4.84
N ARG A 546 8.72 -0.72 -3.73
CA ARG A 546 8.06 -1.00 -2.44
C ARG A 546 8.48 0.02 -1.39
N ILE A 547 7.51 0.67 -0.78
CA ILE A 547 7.70 1.68 0.26
C ILE A 547 7.11 1.16 1.57
N TYR A 548 7.90 1.15 2.63
CA TYR A 548 7.46 0.74 3.96
C TYR A 548 7.46 1.94 4.92
N ILE A 549 6.30 2.25 5.51
CA ILE A 549 6.16 3.30 6.52
C ILE A 549 6.13 2.63 7.90
N ALA A 550 7.20 2.85 8.66
CA ALA A 550 7.48 2.15 9.89
C ALA A 550 7.01 2.95 11.12
N ALA A 551 5.97 2.41 11.78
CA ALA A 551 5.46 2.87 13.07
C ALA A 551 4.96 1.66 13.89
N ASN A 552 5.89 0.95 14.55
CA ASN A 552 5.62 -0.36 15.15
C ASN A 552 6.26 -0.55 16.53
N SER A 553 5.91 -1.67 17.17
CA SER A 553 6.44 -2.08 18.48
C SER A 553 7.18 -3.42 18.45
N GLY A 554 7.56 -3.89 17.26
CA GLY A 554 8.16 -5.22 17.04
C GLY A 554 7.12 -6.34 16.96
N ALA A 555 7.56 -7.57 17.26
CA ALA A 555 6.68 -8.74 17.28
C ALA A 555 5.62 -8.61 18.38
N ARG A 556 4.42 -9.13 18.12
CA ARG A 556 3.34 -9.17 19.11
C ARG A 556 3.76 -10.03 20.30
N ILE A 557 3.44 -9.52 21.49
CA ILE A 557 3.69 -10.19 22.76
C ILE A 557 2.32 -10.42 23.40
N GLY A 558 2.07 -11.65 23.82
CA GLY A 558 0.84 -12.01 24.53
C GLY A 558 1.07 -13.17 25.48
N LEU A 559 0.15 -13.33 26.42
CA LEU A 559 0.02 -14.50 27.27
C LEU A 559 -1.39 -15.07 27.08
N ALA A 560 -1.57 -16.36 27.36
CA ALA A 560 -2.89 -17.00 27.31
C ALA A 560 -3.77 -16.48 28.47
N GLU A 561 -4.56 -15.43 28.20
CA GLU A 561 -5.42 -14.79 29.20
C GLU A 561 -6.50 -15.74 29.73
N GLU A 562 -6.96 -16.69 28.92
CA GLU A 562 -7.87 -17.76 29.35
C GLU A 562 -7.24 -18.61 30.47
N ILE A 563 -5.95 -18.92 30.37
CA ILE A 563 -5.24 -19.72 31.39
C ILE A 563 -4.88 -18.87 32.60
N ARG A 564 -4.58 -17.59 32.41
CA ARG A 564 -4.15 -16.66 33.47
C ARG A 564 -5.13 -16.60 34.65
N HIS A 565 -6.42 -16.71 34.39
CA HIS A 565 -7.46 -16.68 35.42
C HIS A 565 -7.84 -18.07 35.96
N MET A 566 -7.34 -19.15 35.35
CA MET A 566 -7.71 -20.53 35.68
C MET A 566 -6.59 -21.34 36.35
N PHE A 567 -5.31 -20.94 36.21
CA PHE A 567 -4.22 -21.73 36.78
C PHE A 567 -4.17 -21.66 38.31
N HIS A 568 -3.82 -22.77 38.93
CA HIS A 568 -3.58 -22.90 40.37
C HIS A 568 -2.10 -23.17 40.64
N VAL A 569 -1.65 -22.81 41.85
CA VAL A 569 -0.26 -23.00 42.30
C VAL A 569 -0.18 -24.13 43.30
N ALA A 570 0.66 -25.13 43.04
CA ALA A 570 0.97 -26.19 44.01
C ALA A 570 2.11 -25.73 44.92
N TRP A 571 1.78 -25.10 46.04
CA TRP A 571 2.77 -24.65 47.03
C TRP A 571 3.49 -25.82 47.72
N GLU A 572 4.75 -25.63 48.10
CA GLU A 572 5.41 -26.58 49.02
C GLU A 572 4.62 -26.67 50.33
N ASP A 573 4.40 -25.50 50.94
CA ASP A 573 3.58 -25.29 52.12
C ASP A 573 2.49 -24.27 51.80
N SER A 574 1.22 -24.69 51.91
CA SER A 574 0.08 -23.81 51.63
C SER A 574 -0.12 -22.72 52.69
N THR A 575 0.49 -22.89 53.87
CA THR A 575 0.41 -21.91 54.96
C THR A 575 1.50 -20.84 54.87
N ASP A 576 2.60 -21.12 54.18
CA ASP A 576 3.74 -20.21 53.98
C ASP A 576 4.26 -20.24 52.52
N PRO A 577 3.70 -19.40 51.63
CA PRO A 577 4.10 -19.33 50.22
C PRO A 577 5.56 -18.92 49.97
N TYR A 578 6.25 -18.31 50.95
CA TYR A 578 7.65 -17.89 50.78
C TYR A 578 8.62 -19.06 50.69
N LYS A 579 8.23 -20.25 51.15
CA LYS A 579 9.01 -21.48 50.94
C LYS A 579 9.07 -21.90 49.47
N GLY A 580 8.24 -21.31 48.61
CA GLY A 580 8.21 -21.55 47.17
C GLY A 580 7.06 -22.46 46.74
N PHE A 581 7.02 -22.74 45.44
CA PHE A 581 6.01 -23.57 44.80
C PHE A 581 6.65 -24.72 44.01
N LYS A 582 5.94 -25.83 43.90
CA LYS A 582 6.36 -27.02 43.15
C LYS A 582 6.08 -26.88 41.66
N TYR A 583 4.85 -26.51 41.29
CA TYR A 583 4.40 -26.40 39.90
C TYR A 583 3.06 -25.66 39.79
N LEU A 584 2.64 -25.35 38.55
CA LEU A 584 1.32 -24.83 38.22
C LEU A 584 0.42 -25.95 37.70
N TYR A 585 -0.86 -25.94 38.05
CA TYR A 585 -1.80 -26.98 37.65
C TYR A 585 -3.22 -26.44 37.40
N LEU A 586 -4.04 -27.24 36.74
CA LEU A 586 -5.48 -27.03 36.59
C LEU A 586 -6.26 -28.10 37.34
N THR A 587 -7.45 -27.73 37.81
CA THR A 587 -8.42 -28.71 38.33
C THR A 587 -8.95 -29.58 37.18
N PRO A 588 -9.46 -30.79 37.45
CA PRO A 588 -10.08 -31.62 36.41
C PRO A 588 -11.27 -30.95 35.70
N GLN A 589 -11.97 -30.04 36.39
CA GLN A 589 -13.09 -29.29 35.81
C GLN A 589 -12.60 -28.24 34.81
N ASP A 590 -11.54 -27.50 35.17
CA ASP A 590 -11.00 -26.45 34.31
C ASP A 590 -10.22 -27.05 33.13
N TYR A 591 -9.49 -28.15 33.35
CA TYR A 591 -8.84 -28.89 32.27
C TYR A 591 -9.85 -29.40 31.21
N LYS A 592 -11.03 -29.88 31.63
CA LYS A 592 -12.09 -30.30 30.68
C LYS A 592 -12.60 -29.15 29.81
N LYS A 593 -12.61 -27.91 30.31
CA LYS A 593 -13.04 -26.73 29.54
C LYS A 593 -12.01 -26.37 28.45
N VAL A 594 -10.71 -26.46 28.76
CA VAL A 594 -9.64 -26.00 27.85
C VAL A 594 -9.04 -27.09 26.96
N SER A 595 -9.16 -28.36 27.36
CA SER A 595 -8.62 -29.49 26.58
C SER A 595 -9.27 -29.62 25.21
N ALA A 596 -10.56 -29.30 25.07
CA ALA A 596 -11.26 -29.31 23.78
C ALA A 596 -10.73 -28.25 22.78
N LEU A 597 -10.04 -27.22 23.29
CA LEU A 597 -9.52 -26.10 22.50
C LEU A 597 -8.03 -26.23 22.19
N ASN A 598 -7.38 -27.33 22.62
CA ASN A 598 -5.92 -27.55 22.53
C ASN A 598 -5.09 -26.41 23.14
N SER A 599 -5.61 -25.71 24.16
CA SER A 599 -4.93 -24.53 24.73
C SER A 599 -3.74 -24.89 25.64
N VAL A 600 -3.70 -26.09 26.22
CA VAL A 600 -2.66 -26.54 27.14
C VAL A 600 -2.37 -28.03 26.98
N HIS A 601 -1.11 -28.40 27.17
CA HIS A 601 -0.73 -29.78 27.47
C HIS A 601 -0.51 -29.90 28.97
N CYS A 602 -1.11 -30.95 29.54
CA CYS A 602 -1.03 -31.22 30.97
C CYS A 602 -0.69 -32.68 31.23
N GLU A 603 0.06 -32.91 32.31
CA GLU A 603 0.33 -34.22 32.87
C GLU A 603 -0.60 -34.45 34.07
N HIS A 604 -1.30 -35.59 34.08
CA HIS A 604 -2.13 -35.97 35.21
C HIS A 604 -1.25 -36.45 36.36
N VAL A 605 -1.39 -35.82 37.52
CA VAL A 605 -0.64 -36.15 38.74
C VAL A 605 -1.58 -36.18 39.94
N GLU A 606 -1.32 -37.10 40.87
CA GLU A 606 -2.05 -37.19 42.13
C GLU A 606 -1.14 -36.63 43.24
N ASP A 607 -1.48 -35.46 43.79
CA ASP A 607 -0.68 -34.78 44.82
C ASP A 607 -1.59 -34.32 45.96
N LYS A 608 -1.19 -34.59 47.21
CA LYS A 608 -1.98 -34.33 48.43
C LYS A 608 -3.41 -34.93 48.38
N GLY A 609 -3.62 -36.03 47.67
CA GLY A 609 -4.92 -36.69 47.52
C GLY A 609 -5.88 -36.00 46.55
N GLU A 610 -5.41 -35.02 45.78
CA GLU A 610 -6.18 -34.33 44.75
C GLU A 610 -5.64 -34.71 43.35
N SER A 611 -6.56 -35.02 42.44
CA SER A 611 -6.25 -35.22 41.02
C SER A 611 -5.96 -33.86 40.37
N ARG A 612 -4.72 -33.61 39.97
CA ARG A 612 -4.27 -32.34 39.39
C ARG A 612 -3.74 -32.55 37.99
N TYR A 613 -4.01 -31.60 37.11
CA TYR A 613 -3.43 -31.55 35.76
C TYR A 613 -2.30 -30.54 35.75
N LYS A 614 -1.08 -31.01 36.01
CA LYS A 614 0.13 -30.18 35.99
C LYS A 614 0.34 -29.65 34.59
N ILE A 615 0.45 -28.33 34.43
CA ILE A 615 0.67 -27.71 33.13
C ILE A 615 2.12 -28.00 32.70
N THR A 616 2.30 -28.64 31.55
CA THR A 616 3.61 -28.85 30.93
C THR A 616 3.88 -27.77 29.90
N ASP A 617 2.92 -27.55 29.00
CA ASP A 617 3.03 -26.60 27.90
C ASP A 617 1.77 -25.74 27.80
N ILE A 618 1.93 -24.44 27.55
CA ILE A 618 0.82 -23.53 27.24
C ILE A 618 0.90 -23.23 25.75
N ILE A 619 -0.14 -23.63 25.01
CA ILE A 619 -0.27 -23.40 23.57
C ILE A 619 -1.05 -22.11 23.32
N GLY A 620 -2.14 -21.91 24.06
CA GLY A 620 -3.07 -20.79 23.90
C GLY A 620 -4.10 -21.04 22.81
N LYS A 621 -5.32 -20.52 23.00
CA LYS A 621 -6.38 -20.53 22.00
C LYS A 621 -6.16 -19.46 20.93
N GLU A 622 -5.66 -18.30 21.33
CA GLU A 622 -5.42 -17.16 20.44
C GLU A 622 -4.07 -17.26 19.76
N ASP A 623 -4.02 -16.93 18.47
CA ASP A 623 -2.78 -16.83 17.71
C ASP A 623 -2.01 -15.53 18.00
N GLY A 624 -0.69 -15.62 17.92
CA GLY A 624 0.21 -14.46 17.96
C GLY A 624 0.67 -14.08 19.36
N LEU A 625 0.84 -15.06 20.23
CA LEU A 625 1.37 -14.94 21.58
C LEU A 625 2.90 -15.07 21.60
N GLY A 626 3.49 -15.90 20.71
CA GLY A 626 4.89 -16.29 20.81
C GLY A 626 5.61 -16.59 19.48
N VAL A 627 6.08 -17.83 19.32
CA VAL A 627 7.05 -18.25 18.29
C VAL A 627 6.51 -18.21 16.87
N GLU A 628 5.19 -18.29 16.72
CA GLU A 628 4.48 -18.10 15.46
C GLU A 628 4.73 -16.71 14.86
N ASN A 629 4.81 -15.66 15.71
CA ASN A 629 5.19 -14.31 15.28
C ASN A 629 6.66 -14.26 14.85
N LEU A 630 7.55 -14.98 15.53
CA LEU A 630 8.97 -15.02 15.17
C LEU A 630 9.19 -15.70 13.83
N ARG A 631 8.42 -16.76 13.53
CA ARG A 631 8.44 -17.42 12.22
C ARG A 631 7.95 -16.48 11.13
N GLY A 632 6.85 -15.77 11.34
CA GLY A 632 6.35 -14.76 10.40
C GLY A 632 7.35 -13.62 10.19
N SER A 633 7.89 -13.06 11.27
CA SER A 633 8.96 -12.06 11.28
C SER A 633 10.20 -12.49 10.48
N GLY A 634 10.65 -13.74 10.66
CA GLY A 634 11.76 -14.30 9.90
C GLY A 634 11.46 -14.45 8.40
N MET A 635 10.21 -14.81 8.07
CA MET A 635 9.75 -14.93 6.68
C MET A 635 9.78 -13.57 5.96
N ILE A 636 9.25 -12.52 6.58
CA ILE A 636 9.25 -11.16 5.99
C ILE A 636 10.62 -10.51 5.96
N ALA A 637 11.53 -10.89 6.88
CA ALA A 637 12.94 -10.48 6.81
C ALA A 637 13.62 -11.09 5.59
N GLY A 638 13.40 -12.38 5.32
CA GLY A 638 13.90 -13.06 4.13
C GLY A 638 13.37 -12.42 2.84
N GLU A 639 12.05 -12.21 2.74
CA GLU A 639 11.46 -11.56 1.57
C GLU A 639 11.94 -10.11 1.40
N SER A 640 12.12 -9.35 2.49
CA SER A 640 12.64 -7.98 2.39
C SER A 640 14.08 -7.93 1.90
N SER A 641 14.90 -8.91 2.28
CA SER A 641 16.26 -9.07 1.75
C SER A 641 16.24 -9.37 0.26
N LEU A 642 15.37 -10.28 -0.19
CA LEU A 642 15.22 -10.61 -1.61
C LEU A 642 14.66 -9.43 -2.41
N ALA A 643 13.67 -8.73 -1.87
CA ALA A 643 13.05 -7.57 -2.50
C ALA A 643 14.05 -6.42 -2.73
N TYR A 644 15.01 -6.21 -1.83
CA TYR A 644 16.10 -5.23 -2.04
C TYR A 644 17.02 -5.59 -3.22
N GLU A 645 17.30 -6.88 -3.39
CA GLU A 645 18.17 -7.38 -4.47
C GLU A 645 17.48 -7.26 -5.84
N GLU A 646 16.15 -7.40 -5.90
CA GLU A 646 15.39 -7.41 -7.15
C GLU A 646 14.68 -6.09 -7.48
N THR A 647 14.23 -5.32 -6.49
CA THR A 647 13.40 -4.12 -6.68
C THR A 647 13.84 -2.94 -5.81
N ILE A 648 13.31 -1.76 -6.11
CA ILE A 648 13.57 -0.56 -5.31
C ILE A 648 12.80 -0.64 -4.00
N THR A 649 13.53 -0.65 -2.89
CA THR A 649 12.98 -0.61 -1.53
C THR A 649 13.30 0.71 -0.85
N MET A 650 12.31 1.31 -0.17
CA MET A 650 12.46 2.52 0.65
C MET A 650 11.69 2.40 1.95
N ASN A 651 12.18 3.07 2.99
CA ASN A 651 11.56 3.11 4.30
C ASN A 651 11.40 4.55 4.81
N LEU A 652 10.27 4.84 5.44
CA LEU A 652 10.04 6.08 6.19
C LEU A 652 9.75 5.71 7.66
N VAL A 653 10.59 6.18 8.57
CA VAL A 653 10.41 6.00 10.02
C VAL A 653 9.75 7.25 10.58
N THR A 654 8.47 7.14 10.96
CA THR A 654 7.64 8.28 11.38
C THR A 654 7.59 8.42 12.90
N CYS A 655 7.49 7.30 13.63
CA CYS A 655 7.39 7.30 15.10
C CYS A 655 8.50 6.46 15.74
N ARG A 656 8.34 5.14 15.71
CA ARG A 656 9.28 4.19 16.31
C ARG A 656 9.31 2.91 15.50
N ALA A 657 10.51 2.37 15.31
CA ALA A 657 10.73 1.08 14.69
C ALA A 657 11.49 0.20 15.69
N ILE A 658 10.84 -0.85 16.18
CA ILE A 658 11.36 -1.69 17.28
C ILE A 658 11.55 -3.13 16.82
N GLY A 659 12.66 -3.75 17.22
CA GLY A 659 12.91 -5.19 17.03
C GLY A 659 12.92 -5.56 15.54
N ILE A 660 12.00 -6.43 15.10
CA ILE A 660 11.89 -6.82 13.69
C ILE A 660 11.64 -5.60 12.77
N GLY A 661 10.87 -4.61 13.21
CA GLY A 661 10.64 -3.39 12.46
C GLY A 661 11.92 -2.62 12.15
N ALA A 662 12.87 -2.59 13.10
CA ALA A 662 14.19 -1.98 12.89
C ALA A 662 15.03 -2.77 11.88
N TYR A 663 14.95 -4.10 11.88
CA TYR A 663 15.62 -4.94 10.88
C TYR A 663 15.03 -4.76 9.48
N LEU A 664 13.70 -4.68 9.34
CA LEU A 664 13.05 -4.41 8.06
C LEU A 664 13.51 -3.07 7.46
N VAL A 665 13.69 -2.06 8.32
CA VAL A 665 14.27 -0.77 7.92
C VAL A 665 15.71 -0.95 7.39
N ARG A 666 16.57 -1.69 8.10
CA ARG A 666 17.94 -1.95 7.63
C ARG A 666 17.97 -2.79 6.34
N LEU A 667 17.10 -3.80 6.23
CA LEU A 667 17.00 -4.70 5.06
C LEU A 667 16.42 -3.99 3.84
N GLY A 668 15.50 -3.04 4.03
CA GLY A 668 15.03 -2.14 2.98
C GLY A 668 16.04 -1.05 2.60
N GLN A 669 17.11 -0.90 3.39
CA GLN A 669 18.32 -0.09 3.16
C GLN A 669 18.08 1.42 3.17
N ARG A 670 17.33 1.92 2.19
CA ARG A 670 17.11 3.36 1.96
C ARG A 670 16.12 3.89 2.99
N THR A 671 16.62 4.64 3.96
CA THR A 671 15.83 5.04 5.14
C THR A 671 15.77 6.55 5.28
N ILE A 672 14.55 7.06 5.42
CA ILE A 672 14.24 8.45 5.80
C ILE A 672 13.71 8.42 7.23
N GLN A 673 14.25 9.26 8.10
CA GLN A 673 13.89 9.28 9.52
C GLN A 673 13.41 10.67 9.94
N VAL A 674 12.24 10.72 10.56
CA VAL A 674 11.71 11.95 11.16
C VAL A 674 12.49 12.28 12.44
N GLU A 675 12.80 13.55 12.72
CA GLU A 675 13.72 13.94 13.82
C GLU A 675 13.35 13.36 15.19
N ASN A 676 12.07 13.31 15.54
CA ASN A 676 11.60 12.79 16.83
C ASN A 676 11.44 11.26 16.87
N SER A 677 11.73 10.57 15.77
CA SER A 677 11.57 9.12 15.65
C SER A 677 12.84 8.34 16.00
N HIS A 678 12.69 7.05 16.34
CA HIS A 678 13.82 6.19 16.69
C HIS A 678 13.74 4.78 16.12
N ILE A 679 14.90 4.26 15.71
CA ILE A 679 15.12 2.89 15.25
C ILE A 679 15.89 2.14 16.35
N ILE A 680 15.22 1.27 17.10
CA ILE A 680 15.82 0.58 18.24
C ILE A 680 15.60 -0.93 18.19
N LEU A 681 16.55 -1.68 18.78
CA LEU A 681 16.38 -3.11 18.99
C LEU A 681 15.76 -3.41 20.35
N THR A 682 16.16 -2.66 21.37
CA THR A 682 15.72 -2.84 22.76
C THR A 682 15.45 -1.48 23.38
N GLY A 683 14.35 -1.36 24.14
CA GLY A 683 13.98 -0.10 24.80
C GLY A 683 14.99 0.32 25.87
N ALA A 684 15.21 1.63 26.01
CA ALA A 684 16.13 2.21 27.00
C ALA A 684 15.81 1.74 28.43
N GLY A 685 14.53 1.70 28.79
CA GLY A 685 14.10 1.21 30.12
C GLY A 685 14.43 -0.27 30.37
N ALA A 686 14.45 -1.11 29.33
CA ALA A 686 14.85 -2.51 29.47
C ALA A 686 16.36 -2.63 29.71
N LEU A 687 17.18 -1.84 28.99
CA LEU A 687 18.63 -1.80 29.19
C LEU A 687 18.99 -1.29 30.60
N ASN A 688 18.32 -0.25 31.08
CA ASN A 688 18.53 0.26 32.44
C ASN A 688 18.22 -0.80 33.51
N LYS A 689 17.16 -1.59 33.32
CA LYS A 689 16.81 -2.70 34.22
C LYS A 689 17.90 -3.78 34.23
N VAL A 690 18.47 -4.12 33.06
CA VAL A 690 19.55 -5.11 32.95
C VAL A 690 20.84 -4.59 33.60
N LEU A 691 21.15 -3.31 33.44
CA LEU A 691 22.34 -2.68 34.02
C LEU A 691 22.18 -2.32 35.51
N GLY A 692 20.97 -2.41 36.07
CA GLY A 692 20.65 -2.08 37.45
C GLY A 692 20.74 -0.59 37.79
N ARG A 693 20.89 0.28 36.80
CA ARG A 693 20.99 1.75 36.96
C ARG A 693 20.43 2.47 35.74
N GLU A 694 19.98 3.71 35.92
CA GLU A 694 19.50 4.55 34.83
C GLU A 694 20.67 5.10 34.02
N VAL A 695 21.00 4.44 32.91
CA VAL A 695 22.05 4.84 31.98
C VAL A 695 21.50 5.71 30.86
N TYR A 696 20.40 5.27 30.25
CA TYR A 696 19.76 5.92 29.11
C TYR A 696 18.45 6.56 29.53
N THR A 697 18.25 7.84 29.21
CA THR A 697 17.03 8.58 29.59
C THR A 697 15.98 8.60 28.49
N SER A 698 16.37 8.34 27.24
CA SER A 698 15.47 8.36 26.09
C SER A 698 15.86 7.30 25.05
N ASN A 699 14.86 6.73 24.36
CA ASN A 699 15.10 5.84 23.23
C ASN A 699 15.84 6.54 22.08
N ASN A 700 15.69 7.87 21.92
CA ASN A 700 16.40 8.62 20.89
C ASN A 700 17.92 8.61 21.12
N GLN A 701 18.40 8.46 22.35
CA GLN A 701 19.85 8.34 22.62
C GLN A 701 20.47 7.08 21.99
N LEU A 702 19.65 6.06 21.72
CA LEU A 702 20.08 4.79 21.14
C LEU A 702 19.75 4.70 19.64
N GLY A 703 18.57 5.21 19.25
CA GLY A 703 18.02 5.01 17.91
C GLY A 703 17.60 6.27 17.17
N GLY A 704 17.79 7.45 17.75
CA GLY A 704 17.44 8.72 17.12
C GLY A 704 18.37 9.08 15.96
N ILE A 705 18.04 10.18 15.27
CA ILE A 705 18.82 10.66 14.12
C ILE A 705 20.29 10.90 14.44
N GLN A 706 20.62 11.32 15.67
CA GLN A 706 21.98 11.58 16.12
C GLN A 706 22.84 10.30 16.18
N ILE A 707 22.22 9.12 16.16
CA ILE A 707 22.91 7.84 16.06
C ILE A 707 22.79 7.32 14.63
N MET A 708 21.57 7.20 14.11
CA MET A 708 21.29 6.48 12.87
C MET A 708 21.70 7.26 11.62
N HIS A 709 21.62 8.59 11.63
CA HIS A 709 22.13 9.39 10.52
C HIS A 709 23.67 9.41 10.54
N ASN A 710 24.26 9.60 11.73
CA ASN A 710 25.70 9.67 11.92
C ASN A 710 26.44 8.34 11.71
N ASN A 711 25.75 7.19 11.73
CA ASN A 711 26.33 5.88 11.45
C ASN A 711 25.95 5.32 10.06
N GLY A 712 25.13 6.05 9.28
CA GLY A 712 24.77 5.68 7.92
C GLY A 712 23.54 4.79 7.73
N VAL A 713 22.82 4.45 8.80
CA VAL A 713 21.54 3.71 8.68
C VAL A 713 20.48 4.62 8.05
N THR A 714 20.38 5.86 8.51
CA THR A 714 19.47 6.89 8.00
C THR A 714 20.14 7.73 6.93
N HIS A 715 19.55 7.75 5.74
CA HIS A 715 20.08 8.43 4.57
C HIS A 715 19.63 9.90 4.48
N ALA A 716 18.42 10.20 4.97
CA ALA A 716 17.90 11.56 5.07
C ALA A 716 17.09 11.76 6.35
N THR A 717 17.21 12.94 6.94
CA THR A 717 16.44 13.38 8.10
C THR A 717 15.41 14.42 7.67
N VAL A 718 14.23 14.39 8.26
CA VAL A 718 13.12 15.30 7.93
C VAL A 718 12.41 15.77 9.21
N PHE A 719 11.81 16.94 9.17
CA PHE A 719 11.14 17.54 10.34
C PHE A 719 9.79 16.91 10.62
N ASP A 720 9.07 16.52 9.57
CA ASP A 720 7.72 15.95 9.66
C ASP A 720 7.48 14.80 8.66
N ASP A 721 6.38 14.07 8.85
CA ASP A 721 5.99 12.93 8.01
C ASP A 721 5.77 13.36 6.55
N PHE A 722 5.26 14.57 6.32
CA PHE A 722 4.92 15.07 4.99
C PHE A 722 6.18 15.34 4.15
N GLU A 723 7.19 15.99 4.74
CA GLU A 723 8.50 16.17 4.14
C GLU A 723 9.17 14.82 3.85
N GLY A 724 8.98 13.83 4.75
CA GLY A 724 9.39 12.45 4.50
C GLY A 724 8.82 11.89 3.19
N VAL A 725 7.52 12.05 2.96
CA VAL A 725 6.85 11.64 1.71
C VAL A 725 7.34 12.45 0.50
N VAL A 726 7.63 13.74 0.66
CA VAL A 726 8.21 14.59 -0.40
C VAL A 726 9.59 14.06 -0.82
N ILE A 727 10.45 13.69 0.13
CA ILE A 727 11.78 13.13 -0.16
C ILE A 727 11.67 11.76 -0.83
N ILE A 728 10.71 10.91 -0.41
CA ILE A 728 10.41 9.64 -1.11
C ILE A 728 10.11 9.90 -2.58
N LEU A 729 9.18 10.82 -2.87
CA LEU A 729 8.80 11.14 -4.24
C LEU A 729 9.96 11.79 -5.02
N GLN A 730 10.78 12.61 -4.37
CA GLN A 730 11.99 13.17 -4.97
C GLN A 730 12.99 12.07 -5.34
N TRP A 731 13.21 11.06 -4.48
CA TRP A 731 14.07 9.93 -4.79
C TRP A 731 13.51 9.08 -5.93
N LEU A 732 12.20 8.80 -5.90
CA LEU A 732 11.51 8.09 -6.98
C LEU A 732 11.62 8.84 -8.32
N SER A 733 11.70 10.17 -8.31
CA SER A 733 11.87 10.98 -9.54
C SER A 733 13.19 10.72 -10.28
N TYR A 734 14.19 10.15 -9.62
CA TYR A 734 15.44 9.71 -10.25
C TYR A 734 15.36 8.26 -10.74
N MET A 735 14.48 7.45 -10.16
CA MET A 735 14.46 6.00 -10.33
C MET A 735 13.44 5.54 -11.38
N PRO A 736 13.71 4.44 -12.10
CA PRO A 736 12.79 3.89 -13.08
C PRO A 736 11.46 3.43 -12.45
N LYS A 737 10.42 3.34 -13.27
CA LYS A 737 9.09 2.87 -12.83
C LYS A 737 9.07 1.38 -12.47
N ASP A 738 9.90 0.57 -13.12
CA ASP A 738 10.06 -0.86 -12.91
C ASP A 738 11.48 -1.31 -13.30
N THR A 739 11.85 -2.54 -12.98
CA THR A 739 13.20 -3.09 -13.22
C THR A 739 13.58 -3.26 -14.70
N ALA A 740 12.59 -3.25 -15.60
CA ALA A 740 12.80 -3.39 -17.04
C ALA A 740 12.86 -2.03 -17.77
N SER A 741 12.44 -0.96 -17.09
CA SER A 741 12.34 0.38 -17.66
C SER A 741 13.63 1.16 -17.56
N LEU A 742 13.83 2.05 -18.54
CA LEU A 742 14.89 3.04 -18.50
C LEU A 742 14.65 4.08 -17.42
N VAL A 743 15.76 4.68 -16.98
CA VAL A 743 15.75 5.79 -16.03
C VAL A 743 14.96 6.99 -16.57
N PRO A 744 14.25 7.75 -15.70
CA PRO A 744 13.42 8.88 -16.11
C PRO A 744 14.23 10.09 -16.56
N ILE A 745 14.48 10.21 -17.87
CA ILE A 745 15.14 11.38 -18.47
C ILE A 745 14.12 12.53 -18.60
N LEU A 746 14.46 13.70 -18.05
CA LEU A 746 13.66 14.93 -18.17
C LEU A 746 14.34 15.91 -19.10
N ASN A 747 13.59 16.89 -19.62
CA ASN A 747 14.15 18.02 -20.36
C ASN A 747 14.42 19.19 -19.39
N PRO A 748 15.67 19.37 -18.91
CA PRO A 748 15.98 20.41 -17.94
C PRO A 748 15.90 21.80 -18.58
N LYS A 749 15.70 22.84 -17.76
CA LYS A 749 15.96 24.22 -18.19
C LYS A 749 17.45 24.57 -18.23
N ASP A 750 18.26 23.80 -17.48
CA ASP A 750 19.71 23.93 -17.50
C ASP A 750 20.32 23.31 -18.76
N SER A 751 20.93 24.14 -19.61
CA SER A 751 21.52 23.72 -20.89
C SER A 751 22.66 22.71 -20.71
N ILE A 752 22.79 21.79 -21.67
CA ILE A 752 23.89 20.83 -21.74
C ILE A 752 25.17 21.43 -22.31
N ASP A 753 25.05 22.49 -23.12
CA ASP A 753 26.15 23.11 -23.86
C ASP A 753 26.81 24.27 -23.08
N ARG A 754 26.34 24.56 -21.86
CA ARG A 754 27.00 25.56 -21.00
C ARG A 754 28.31 25.02 -20.46
N THR A 755 29.26 25.94 -20.26
CA THR A 755 30.52 25.64 -19.57
C THR A 755 30.31 25.46 -18.06
N VAL A 756 31.18 24.67 -17.43
CA VAL A 756 31.23 24.56 -15.98
C VAL A 756 32.00 25.76 -15.42
N GLU A 757 31.30 26.69 -14.75
CA GLU A 757 31.90 27.94 -14.25
C GLU A 757 32.82 27.72 -13.04
N PHE A 758 32.40 26.89 -12.08
CA PHE A 758 33.22 26.55 -10.93
C PHE A 758 34.34 25.58 -11.33
N VAL A 759 35.59 25.93 -11.04
CA VAL A 759 36.76 25.09 -11.30
C VAL A 759 37.37 24.67 -9.96
N PRO A 760 37.56 23.36 -9.71
CA PRO A 760 38.31 22.86 -8.57
C PRO A 760 39.68 23.53 -8.42
N THR A 761 40.13 23.72 -7.18
CA THR A 761 41.44 24.31 -6.89
C THR A 761 42.32 23.32 -6.15
N LYS A 762 43.64 23.58 -6.09
CA LYS A 762 44.56 22.82 -5.23
C LYS A 762 44.29 23.00 -3.74
N ALA A 763 43.70 24.13 -3.35
CA ALA A 763 43.31 24.38 -1.97
C ALA A 763 42.03 23.59 -1.66
N PRO A 764 41.84 23.12 -0.41
CA PRO A 764 40.63 22.42 -0.03
C PRO A 764 39.37 23.26 -0.29
N TYR A 765 38.38 22.63 -0.91
CA TYR A 765 37.09 23.22 -1.28
C TYR A 765 35.96 22.23 -0.94
N ASP A 766 34.74 22.75 -0.79
CA ASP A 766 33.58 21.89 -0.63
C ASP A 766 33.24 21.24 -1.99
N PRO A 767 33.32 19.91 -2.15
CA PRO A 767 32.97 19.24 -3.40
C PRO A 767 31.50 19.45 -3.75
N ARG A 768 30.67 19.94 -2.82
CA ARG A 768 29.29 20.33 -3.11
C ARG A 768 29.15 21.57 -3.98
N TRP A 769 30.19 22.38 -4.13
CA TRP A 769 30.17 23.40 -5.18
C TRP A 769 30.13 22.78 -6.58
N MET A 770 30.49 21.49 -6.69
CA MET A 770 30.28 20.67 -7.88
C MET A 770 28.95 19.89 -7.84
N LEU A 771 28.34 19.63 -6.66
CA LEU A 771 27.24 18.66 -6.42
C LEU A 771 26.38 18.95 -5.15
N ILE A 772 25.20 18.37 -4.97
CA ILE A 772 24.41 18.58 -3.71
C ILE A 772 24.33 17.25 -2.95
N MET A 773 24.69 17.17 -1.64
CA MET A 773 24.20 16.20 -0.60
C MET A 773 24.95 16.17 0.78
N GLN A 774 24.29 15.63 1.82
CA GLN A 774 24.49 15.81 3.30
C GLN A 774 24.92 14.51 4.08
N PRO A 775 25.14 14.48 5.43
CA PRO A 775 26.33 13.85 6.04
C PRO A 775 26.19 12.43 6.62
N TRP A 776 27.22 11.63 6.38
CA TRP A 776 27.76 10.47 7.14
C TRP A 776 29.11 10.15 6.49
N ALA A 777 30.18 9.80 7.21
CA ALA A 777 31.55 9.68 6.65
C ALA A 777 31.85 10.85 5.67
N GLN A 778 31.88 12.07 6.22
CA GLN A 778 31.82 13.31 5.42
C GLN A 778 33.04 13.49 4.50
N THR A 779 34.07 12.66 4.66
CA THR A 779 35.21 12.50 3.76
C THR A 779 34.81 12.07 2.34
N VAL A 780 33.66 11.41 2.18
CA VAL A 780 33.06 11.07 0.88
C VAL A 780 31.62 11.55 0.80
N VAL A 781 31.31 12.31 -0.25
CA VAL A 781 29.97 12.78 -0.57
C VAL A 781 29.34 11.84 -1.59
N VAL A 782 28.18 11.28 -1.26
CA VAL A 782 27.42 10.38 -2.15
C VAL A 782 26.04 10.97 -2.39
N GLY A 783 25.52 10.77 -3.60
CA GLY A 783 24.23 11.34 -3.92
C GLY A 783 23.61 10.95 -5.25
N ARG A 784 22.46 11.58 -5.55
CA ARG A 784 21.75 11.48 -6.82
C ARG A 784 21.64 12.87 -7.43
N ALA A 785 21.96 12.98 -8.71
CA ALA A 785 21.93 14.23 -9.45
C ALA A 785 21.35 14.02 -10.84
N ARG A 786 21.19 15.10 -11.61
CA ARG A 786 20.82 15.05 -13.03
C ARG A 786 21.89 15.73 -13.87
N LEU A 787 22.43 15.02 -14.85
CA LEU A 787 23.33 15.56 -15.87
C LEU A 787 22.54 15.77 -17.17
N GLY A 788 22.23 17.02 -17.52
CA GLY A 788 21.44 17.31 -18.72
C GLY A 788 20.06 16.64 -18.73
N GLY A 789 19.50 16.39 -17.54
CA GLY A 789 18.23 15.67 -17.39
C GLY A 789 18.37 14.15 -17.25
N ILE A 790 19.55 13.55 -17.39
CA ILE A 790 19.77 12.13 -17.11
C ILE A 790 20.03 11.95 -15.61
N PRO A 791 19.24 11.15 -14.87
CA PRO A 791 19.51 10.89 -13.46
C PRO A 791 20.75 9.99 -13.31
N VAL A 792 21.65 10.38 -12.40
CA VAL A 792 22.92 9.69 -12.15
C VAL A 792 23.18 9.60 -10.65
N GLY A 793 23.76 8.49 -10.21
CA GLY A 793 24.39 8.38 -8.91
C GLY A 793 25.76 9.03 -8.93
N VAL A 794 26.13 9.75 -7.88
CA VAL A 794 27.39 10.48 -7.82
C VAL A 794 28.15 10.17 -6.55
N VAL A 795 29.45 9.92 -6.68
CA VAL A 795 30.39 9.80 -5.57
C VAL A 795 31.52 10.81 -5.78
N ALA A 796 31.76 11.65 -4.79
CA ALA A 796 32.80 12.67 -4.81
C ALA A 796 33.55 12.70 -3.48
N VAL A 797 34.77 13.22 -3.50
CA VAL A 797 35.67 13.21 -2.34
C VAL A 797 35.75 14.59 -1.72
N GLU A 798 35.63 14.66 -0.40
CA GLU A 798 35.90 15.87 0.37
C GLU A 798 37.41 16.09 0.49
N THR A 799 37.82 17.32 0.26
CA THR A 799 39.23 17.71 0.23
C THR A 799 39.67 18.35 1.54
N ARG A 800 38.71 18.89 2.30
CA ARG A 800 38.97 19.43 3.64
C ARG A 800 39.14 18.30 4.65
N THR A 801 39.93 18.56 5.69
CA THR A 801 39.95 17.70 6.87
C THR A 801 38.60 17.80 7.57
N VAL A 802 37.98 16.65 7.79
CA VAL A 802 36.69 16.50 8.46
C VAL A 802 36.92 16.15 9.93
N GLU A 803 36.11 16.71 10.81
CA GLU A 803 36.11 16.35 12.23
C GLU A 803 34.96 15.39 12.53
N LEU A 804 35.29 14.14 12.86
CA LEU A 804 34.34 13.13 13.29
C LEU A 804 34.24 13.15 14.82
N SER A 805 33.06 13.47 15.33
CA SER A 805 32.75 13.37 16.77
C SER A 805 32.20 11.99 17.10
N ILE A 806 32.93 11.24 17.92
CA ILE A 806 32.47 9.98 18.51
C ILE A 806 31.88 10.29 19.88
N PRO A 807 30.58 10.01 20.11
CA PRO A 807 29.94 10.28 21.40
C PRO A 807 30.52 9.36 22.49
N ALA A 808 30.49 9.84 23.74
CA ALA A 808 30.80 9.02 24.90
C ALA A 808 29.72 7.95 25.09
N ASP A 809 30.12 6.72 25.46
CA ASP A 809 29.19 5.68 25.87
C ASP A 809 28.79 5.89 27.35
N PRO A 810 27.52 6.22 27.67
CA PRO A 810 27.08 6.42 29.05
C PRO A 810 27.13 5.13 29.89
N ALA A 811 27.17 3.96 29.26
CA ALA A 811 27.30 2.69 29.96
C ALA A 811 28.70 2.47 30.54
N ASN A 812 29.72 3.12 29.96
CA ASN A 812 31.09 3.07 30.45
C ASN A 812 31.50 4.43 31.05
N LEU A 813 31.77 4.46 32.36
CA LEU A 813 32.11 5.69 33.08
C LEU A 813 33.45 6.31 32.65
N ASP A 814 34.35 5.51 32.07
CA ASP A 814 35.64 5.98 31.57
C ASP A 814 35.57 6.50 30.13
N SER A 815 34.41 6.36 29.47
CA SER A 815 34.24 6.82 28.09
C SER A 815 34.06 8.33 28.05
N GLU A 816 34.87 8.98 27.22
CA GLU A 816 34.74 10.40 26.88
C GLU A 816 34.41 10.58 25.40
N ALA A 817 33.80 11.72 25.06
CA ALA A 817 33.55 12.07 23.67
C ALA A 817 34.88 12.43 22.99
N LYS A 818 35.14 11.83 21.82
CA LYS A 818 36.41 11.98 21.11
C LYS A 818 36.18 12.65 19.77
N ILE A 819 36.98 13.67 19.47
CA ILE A 819 37.00 14.30 18.15
C ILE A 819 38.20 13.75 17.40
N ILE A 820 37.94 13.09 16.27
CA ILE A 820 38.96 12.53 15.39
C ILE A 820 39.01 13.36 14.12
N GLN A 821 40.20 13.84 13.77
CA GLN A 821 40.43 14.52 12.50
C GLN A 821 40.72 13.49 11.41
N GLN A 822 39.86 13.44 10.40
CA GLN A 822 40.04 12.62 9.20
C GLN A 822 40.48 13.53 8.06
N ALA A 823 41.68 13.28 7.52
CA ALA A 823 42.19 14.05 6.39
C ALA A 823 41.32 13.85 5.14
N GLY A 824 41.10 14.92 4.37
CA GLY A 824 40.45 14.81 3.06
C GLY A 824 41.29 13.97 2.09
N GLN A 825 40.65 13.50 1.00
CA GLN A 825 41.31 12.69 -0.05
C GLN A 825 41.87 11.33 0.42
N VAL A 826 41.47 10.83 1.58
CA VAL A 826 41.92 9.53 2.12
C VAL A 826 40.72 8.64 2.42
N TRP A 827 40.85 7.35 2.11
CA TRP A 827 39.88 6.34 2.50
C TRP A 827 40.13 5.83 3.92
N PHE A 828 39.16 6.08 4.80
CA PHE A 828 38.98 5.50 6.12
C PHE A 828 37.97 4.34 6.10
N PRO A 829 37.91 3.48 7.13
CA PRO A 829 36.96 2.35 7.19
C PRO A 829 35.50 2.75 6.94
N ASP A 830 35.05 3.86 7.52
CA ASP A 830 33.71 4.41 7.36
C ASP A 830 33.44 4.90 5.93
N SER A 831 34.38 5.63 5.33
CA SER A 831 34.29 6.09 3.95
C SER A 831 34.32 4.93 2.95
N ALA A 832 35.13 3.90 3.22
CA ALA A 832 35.25 2.64 2.47
C ALA A 832 33.91 1.92 2.43
N PHE A 833 33.34 1.73 3.61
CA PHE A 833 32.04 1.12 3.77
C PHE A 833 30.93 1.93 3.10
N LYS A 834 30.88 3.26 3.33
CA LYS A 834 29.88 4.16 2.74
C LYS A 834 29.87 4.10 1.22
N THR A 835 31.04 4.14 0.58
CA THR A 835 31.08 4.09 -0.89
C THR A 835 30.68 2.72 -1.40
N SER A 836 31.11 1.62 -0.76
CA SER A 836 30.66 0.28 -1.15
C SER A 836 29.15 0.11 -1.06
N GLN A 837 28.53 0.66 -0.01
CA GLN A 837 27.09 0.65 0.21
C GLN A 837 26.37 1.50 -0.84
N ALA A 838 26.86 2.71 -1.11
CA ALA A 838 26.28 3.60 -2.12
C ALA A 838 26.34 2.97 -3.53
N ILE A 839 27.46 2.33 -3.90
CA ILE A 839 27.60 1.61 -5.18
C ILE A 839 26.54 0.51 -5.29
N LYS A 840 26.36 -0.30 -4.23
CA LYS A 840 25.32 -1.34 -4.20
C LYS A 840 23.93 -0.76 -4.35
N ASP A 841 23.60 0.31 -3.63
CA ASP A 841 22.27 0.92 -3.68
C ASP A 841 21.96 1.54 -5.06
N LEU A 842 22.93 2.22 -5.67
CA LEU A 842 22.79 2.82 -6.99
C LEU A 842 22.66 1.75 -8.10
N ASN A 843 23.39 0.63 -7.98
CA ASN A 843 23.25 -0.51 -8.88
C ASN A 843 21.83 -1.09 -8.84
N ARG A 844 21.32 -1.30 -7.62
CA ARG A 844 19.96 -1.83 -7.38
C ARG A 844 18.85 -0.87 -7.82
N GLU A 845 19.15 0.43 -7.89
CA GLU A 845 18.23 1.43 -8.44
C GLU A 845 18.19 1.47 -9.96
N GLY A 846 19.12 0.82 -10.64
CA GLY A 846 19.22 0.93 -12.09
C GLY A 846 19.84 2.25 -12.56
N LEU A 847 20.55 2.98 -11.68
CA LEU A 847 21.17 4.26 -12.04
C LEU A 847 22.57 4.06 -12.61
N PRO A 848 23.03 4.90 -13.55
CA PRO A 848 24.44 4.99 -13.88
C PRO A 848 25.24 5.70 -12.77
N LEU A 849 26.54 5.41 -12.67
CA LEU A 849 27.44 5.97 -11.65
C LEU A 849 28.41 6.99 -12.26
N MET A 850 28.61 8.10 -11.56
CA MET A 850 29.67 9.07 -11.83
C MET A 850 30.56 9.23 -10.59
N VAL A 851 31.85 8.91 -10.72
CA VAL A 851 32.82 9.03 -9.62
C VAL A 851 33.80 10.15 -9.95
N PHE A 852 33.79 11.22 -9.16
CA PHE A 852 34.83 12.24 -9.17
C PHE A 852 35.97 11.81 -8.26
N ALA A 853 36.91 11.06 -8.83
CA ALA A 853 37.99 10.42 -8.10
C ALA A 853 39.06 11.45 -7.70
N ASN A 854 39.30 11.56 -6.39
CA ASN A 854 40.31 12.45 -5.82
C ASN A 854 40.86 11.88 -4.50
N TRP A 855 41.41 10.66 -4.57
CA TRP A 855 41.95 9.96 -3.40
C TRP A 855 43.45 9.67 -3.55
N ARG A 856 44.23 10.15 -2.58
CA ARG A 856 45.67 9.91 -2.47
C ARG A 856 46.04 8.53 -1.94
N GLY A 857 45.08 7.81 -1.34
CA GLY A 857 45.34 6.48 -0.82
C GLY A 857 44.32 6.03 0.22
N PHE A 858 44.61 4.88 0.81
CA PHE A 858 43.95 4.38 2.01
C PHE A 858 44.71 4.83 3.26
N SER A 859 44.00 5.00 4.38
CA SER A 859 44.65 5.22 5.67
C SER A 859 45.42 3.96 6.09
N GLY A 860 46.75 4.07 6.12
CA GLY A 860 47.66 3.03 6.61
C GLY A 860 47.88 3.06 8.12
N GLY A 861 47.10 3.85 8.87
CA GLY A 861 47.22 3.96 10.32
C GLY A 861 46.90 2.65 11.04
N MET A 862 47.62 2.35 12.13
CA MET A 862 47.43 1.10 12.89
C MET A 862 45.97 0.89 13.32
N LYS A 863 45.29 1.95 13.76
CA LYS A 863 43.88 1.90 14.15
C LYS A 863 42.97 1.56 12.97
N ASP A 864 43.10 2.25 11.85
CA ASP A 864 42.22 2.04 10.68
C ASP A 864 42.45 0.66 10.05
N MET A 865 43.68 0.14 10.11
CA MET A 865 44.00 -1.23 9.71
C MET A 865 43.34 -2.25 10.64
N TYR A 866 43.36 -2.02 11.96
CA TYR A 866 42.66 -2.84 12.95
C TYR A 866 41.13 -2.79 12.76
N ASP A 867 40.61 -1.60 12.44
CA ASP A 867 39.21 -1.36 12.09
C ASP A 867 38.84 -1.85 10.67
N GLN A 868 39.71 -2.68 10.07
CA GLN A 868 39.42 -3.51 8.91
C GLN A 868 39.24 -2.74 7.60
N VAL A 869 39.94 -1.61 7.42
CA VAL A 869 39.90 -0.82 6.17
C VAL A 869 40.07 -1.66 4.90
N LEU A 870 40.91 -2.70 4.93
CA LEU A 870 41.14 -3.61 3.81
C LEU A 870 39.89 -4.40 3.41
N LYS A 871 39.05 -4.82 4.37
CA LYS A 871 37.81 -5.54 4.07
C LYS A 871 36.82 -4.64 3.34
N PHE A 872 36.68 -3.40 3.78
CA PHE A 872 35.81 -2.43 3.14
C PHE A 872 36.33 -1.99 1.78
N GLY A 873 37.65 -1.91 1.59
CA GLY A 873 38.28 -1.74 0.29
C GLY A 873 37.90 -2.84 -0.71
N ALA A 874 37.87 -4.10 -0.28
CA ALA A 874 37.44 -5.22 -1.11
C ALA A 874 35.95 -5.15 -1.48
N TYR A 875 35.08 -4.69 -0.58
CA TYR A 875 33.64 -4.54 -0.86
C TYR A 875 33.33 -3.52 -1.96
N ILE A 876 34.21 -2.53 -2.18
CA ILE A 876 34.09 -1.61 -3.33
C ILE A 876 34.25 -2.39 -4.64
N VAL A 877 35.28 -3.24 -4.71
CA VAL A 877 35.55 -4.09 -5.89
C VAL A 877 34.39 -5.05 -6.14
N ASP A 878 33.87 -5.70 -5.08
CA ASP A 878 32.70 -6.58 -5.19
C ASP A 878 31.48 -5.82 -5.74
N GLY A 879 31.22 -4.62 -5.22
CA GLY A 879 30.13 -3.75 -5.68
C GLY A 879 30.26 -3.32 -7.14
N LEU A 880 31.46 -2.95 -7.59
CA LEU A 880 31.72 -2.55 -8.98
C LEU A 880 31.65 -3.74 -9.96
N ARG A 881 32.08 -4.92 -9.52
CA ARG A 881 31.97 -6.17 -10.30
C ARG A 881 30.52 -6.54 -10.57
N GLU A 882 29.64 -6.36 -9.59
CA GLU A 882 28.21 -6.68 -9.69
C GLU A 882 27.38 -5.59 -10.37
N TYR A 883 28.00 -4.43 -10.66
CA TYR A 883 27.34 -3.27 -11.23
C TYR A 883 26.91 -3.50 -12.69
N ARG A 884 25.65 -3.19 -13.01
CA ARG A 884 25.05 -3.51 -14.32
C ARG A 884 24.90 -2.32 -15.25
N GLN A 885 24.97 -1.09 -14.73
CA GLN A 885 24.78 0.14 -15.50
C GLN A 885 26.13 0.80 -15.81
N PRO A 886 26.20 1.74 -16.77
CA PRO A 886 27.44 2.45 -17.07
C PRO A 886 28.02 3.20 -15.86
N MET A 887 29.32 3.07 -15.66
CA MET A 887 30.09 3.73 -14.61
C MET A 887 31.19 4.59 -15.22
N LEU A 888 31.19 5.87 -14.87
CA LEU A 888 32.15 6.85 -15.37
C LEU A 888 33.03 7.33 -14.21
N VAL A 889 34.31 6.97 -14.25
CA VAL A 889 35.32 7.48 -13.33
C VAL A 889 36.01 8.65 -13.99
N TYR A 890 35.94 9.82 -13.37
CA TYR A 890 36.63 11.03 -13.82
C TYR A 890 37.57 11.54 -12.75
N ILE A 891 38.83 11.79 -13.09
CA ILE A 891 39.78 12.48 -12.20
C ILE A 891 39.71 13.98 -12.49
N PRO A 892 39.13 14.83 -11.59
CA PRO A 892 38.96 16.26 -11.83
C PRO A 892 40.29 17.05 -11.94
N PRO A 893 40.27 18.32 -12.38
CA PRO A 893 41.46 19.15 -12.38
C PRO A 893 42.06 19.26 -10.97
N HIS A 894 43.39 19.20 -10.88
CA HIS A 894 44.16 19.16 -9.63
C HIS A 894 43.87 17.97 -8.69
N ALA A 895 43.02 17.03 -9.09
CA ALA A 895 42.77 15.84 -8.31
C ALA A 895 43.89 14.82 -8.48
N GLU A 896 44.00 13.95 -7.49
CA GLU A 896 45.03 12.92 -7.44
C GLU A 896 44.41 11.54 -7.24
N LEU A 897 44.92 10.55 -7.96
CA LEU A 897 44.54 9.15 -7.77
C LEU A 897 45.78 8.27 -7.66
N ARG A 898 46.06 7.76 -6.45
CA ARG A 898 47.33 7.06 -6.17
C ARG A 898 47.15 5.65 -5.62
N GLY A 899 48.13 4.80 -5.92
CA GLY A 899 48.35 3.52 -5.24
C GLY A 899 47.09 2.67 -5.12
N GLY A 900 46.73 2.30 -3.88
CA GLY A 900 45.57 1.46 -3.60
C GLY A 900 44.25 2.07 -4.07
N SER A 901 44.11 3.39 -4.08
CA SER A 901 42.88 4.05 -4.53
C SER A 901 42.59 3.81 -6.00
N TRP A 902 43.62 3.76 -6.85
CA TRP A 902 43.46 3.41 -8.26
C TRP A 902 42.98 1.97 -8.41
N VAL A 903 43.63 1.04 -7.70
CA VAL A 903 43.40 -0.40 -7.81
C VAL A 903 41.94 -0.79 -7.60
N VAL A 904 41.26 -0.14 -6.65
CA VAL A 904 39.87 -0.50 -6.28
C VAL A 904 38.80 0.10 -7.20
N ILE A 905 39.16 1.00 -8.12
CA ILE A 905 38.22 1.63 -9.08
C ILE A 905 38.68 1.53 -10.55
N ASP A 906 39.65 0.67 -10.83
CA ASP A 906 40.18 0.48 -12.18
C ASP A 906 39.11 -0.13 -13.11
N PRO A 907 39.00 0.34 -14.36
CA PRO A 907 37.97 -0.14 -15.29
C PRO A 907 38.08 -1.63 -15.61
N THR A 908 39.23 -2.28 -15.40
CA THR A 908 39.39 -3.72 -15.61
C THR A 908 38.61 -4.60 -14.64
N ILE A 909 38.08 -4.02 -13.54
CA ILE A 909 37.19 -4.73 -12.61
C ILE A 909 35.90 -5.17 -13.33
N ASN A 910 35.35 -4.29 -14.17
CA ASN A 910 34.15 -4.55 -14.96
C ASN A 910 34.25 -3.82 -16.31
N PRO A 911 35.03 -4.35 -17.27
CA PRO A 911 35.38 -3.65 -18.51
C PRO A 911 34.19 -3.45 -19.46
N ARG A 912 33.05 -4.13 -19.19
CA ARG A 912 31.82 -3.99 -19.98
C ARG A 912 31.10 -2.67 -19.67
N HIS A 913 31.18 -2.21 -18.42
CA HIS A 913 30.37 -1.10 -17.92
C HIS A 913 31.20 0.07 -17.38
N MET A 914 32.50 -0.11 -17.09
CA MET A 914 33.37 0.94 -16.56
C MET A 914 34.16 1.67 -17.66
N GLU A 915 34.16 3.00 -17.59
CA GLU A 915 35.08 3.85 -18.34
C GLU A 915 35.76 4.85 -17.42
N MET A 916 37.03 5.13 -17.71
CA MET A 916 37.86 6.03 -16.92
C MET A 916 38.45 7.14 -17.79
N TYR A 917 38.38 8.37 -17.27
CA TYR A 917 38.81 9.61 -17.89
C TYR A 917 39.60 10.45 -16.88
N ALA A 918 40.51 11.29 -17.36
CA ALA A 918 41.30 12.17 -16.50
C ALA A 918 41.35 13.60 -17.05
N ASP A 919 41.34 14.59 -16.17
CA ASP A 919 41.55 15.98 -16.55
C ASP A 919 43.03 16.23 -16.92
N LYS A 920 43.28 17.15 -17.84
CA LYS A 920 44.64 17.58 -18.25
C LYS A 920 45.53 18.00 -17.07
N GLU A 921 44.97 18.58 -16.02
CA GLU A 921 45.70 19.06 -14.84
C GLU A 921 45.72 18.08 -13.67
N SER A 922 45.10 16.91 -13.81
CA SER A 922 45.09 15.86 -12.79
C SER A 922 46.44 15.13 -12.66
N ARG A 923 46.58 14.29 -11.64
CA ARG A 923 47.74 13.42 -11.45
C ARG A 923 47.35 12.02 -11.01
N GLY A 924 48.16 11.03 -11.41
CA GLY A 924 47.94 9.64 -11.04
C GLY A 924 49.20 8.81 -11.16
N GLY A 925 49.48 8.00 -10.14
CA GLY A 925 50.75 7.30 -10.00
C GLY A 925 50.69 6.23 -8.91
N VAL A 926 51.73 5.40 -8.83
CA VAL A 926 51.78 4.32 -7.82
C VAL A 926 51.96 4.89 -6.42
N LEU A 927 52.79 5.93 -6.29
CA LEU A 927 53.10 6.62 -5.05
C LEU A 927 53.23 8.11 -5.36
N GLU A 928 53.06 8.96 -4.36
CA GLU A 928 53.28 10.39 -4.53
C GLU A 928 54.72 10.69 -4.98
N PRO A 929 54.95 11.79 -5.74
CA PRO A 929 56.28 12.17 -6.21
C PRO A 929 57.31 12.29 -5.08
N GLU A 930 56.92 12.85 -3.92
CA GLU A 930 57.76 12.98 -2.73
C GLU A 930 58.26 11.60 -2.26
N GLY A 931 57.34 10.66 -2.03
CA GLY A 931 57.69 9.29 -1.60
C GLY A 931 58.47 8.51 -2.67
N THR A 932 58.25 8.78 -3.95
CA THR A 932 59.01 8.15 -5.03
C THR A 932 60.47 8.59 -5.02
N VAL A 933 60.73 9.88 -4.79
CA VAL A 933 62.09 10.45 -4.70
C VAL A 933 62.85 9.85 -3.53
N GLU A 934 62.22 9.70 -2.36
CA GLU A 934 62.85 9.08 -1.19
C GLU A 934 63.38 7.66 -1.47
N ILE A 935 62.63 6.87 -2.26
CA ILE A 935 62.97 5.48 -2.56
C ILE A 935 63.94 5.37 -3.73
N LYS A 936 63.63 6.04 -4.85
CA LYS A 936 64.26 5.83 -6.17
C LYS A 936 65.25 6.92 -6.58
N PHE A 937 65.22 8.09 -5.96
CA PHE A 937 66.11 9.22 -6.28
C PHE A 937 66.85 9.71 -5.04
N ARG A 938 67.54 8.76 -4.39
CA ARG A 938 68.24 8.98 -3.12
C ARG A 938 69.36 10.01 -3.26
N LYS A 939 69.88 10.47 -2.12
CA LYS A 939 70.99 11.45 -2.06
C LYS A 939 72.15 11.15 -3.01
N LYS A 940 72.54 9.88 -3.19
CA LYS A 940 73.61 9.49 -4.12
C LYS A 940 73.32 9.87 -5.58
N ASP A 941 72.07 9.76 -6.00
CA ASP A 941 71.65 10.05 -7.36
C ASP A 941 71.45 11.56 -7.56
N LEU A 942 70.97 12.27 -6.52
CA LEU A 942 71.01 13.74 -6.49
C LEU A 942 72.45 14.26 -6.67
N VAL A 943 73.42 13.71 -5.94
CA VAL A 943 74.84 14.08 -6.07
C VAL A 943 75.39 13.79 -7.47
N LYS A 944 75.03 12.65 -8.08
CA LYS A 944 75.40 12.37 -9.49
C LYS A 944 74.81 13.42 -10.43
N THR A 945 73.56 13.84 -10.22
CA THR A 945 72.95 14.89 -11.04
C THR A 945 73.59 16.25 -10.83
N MET A 946 73.94 16.61 -9.59
CA MET A 946 74.71 17.83 -9.29
C MET A 946 76.05 17.82 -10.02
N ARG A 947 76.78 16.70 -9.99
CA ARG A 947 78.05 16.56 -10.70
C ARG A 947 77.91 16.71 -12.22
N ARG A 948 76.78 16.31 -12.78
CA ARG A 948 76.48 16.40 -14.22
C ARG A 948 75.99 17.78 -14.65
N VAL A 949 75.22 18.47 -13.83
CA VAL A 949 74.47 19.68 -14.22
C VAL A 949 75.03 20.95 -13.58
N ASP A 950 75.51 20.93 -12.34
CA ASP A 950 76.03 22.12 -11.66
C ASP A 950 77.48 22.40 -12.06
N PRO A 951 77.77 23.51 -12.77
CA PRO A 951 79.10 23.79 -13.30
C PRO A 951 80.14 24.12 -12.21
N VAL A 952 79.72 24.47 -11.00
CA VAL A 952 80.63 24.73 -9.87
C VAL A 952 81.03 23.42 -9.21
N TYR A 953 80.08 22.52 -8.99
CA TYR A 953 80.32 21.18 -8.48
C TYR A 953 81.22 20.37 -9.42
N THR A 954 80.98 20.44 -10.74
CA THR A 954 81.84 19.81 -11.75
C THR A 954 83.28 20.32 -11.66
N ARG A 955 83.49 21.64 -11.63
CA ARG A 955 84.82 22.24 -11.51
C ARG A 955 85.54 21.87 -10.20
N LEU A 956 84.83 21.84 -9.08
CA LEU A 956 85.39 21.41 -7.79
C LEU A 956 85.75 19.91 -7.81
N ALA A 957 84.90 19.07 -8.40
CA ALA A 957 85.13 17.64 -8.53
C ALA A 957 86.27 17.30 -9.50
N GLU A 958 86.44 18.07 -10.58
CA GLU A 958 87.56 17.95 -11.52
C GLU A 958 88.88 18.36 -10.88
N ARG A 959 88.90 19.49 -10.16
CA ARG A 959 90.07 19.91 -9.38
C ARG A 959 90.41 18.91 -8.30
N LEU A 960 89.43 18.32 -7.62
CA LEU A 960 89.68 17.26 -6.64
C LEU A 960 90.25 15.97 -7.29
N GLY A 961 90.03 15.76 -8.59
CA GLY A 961 90.53 14.63 -9.37
C GLY A 961 91.97 14.77 -9.88
N THR A 962 92.63 15.92 -9.73
CA THR A 962 94.04 16.08 -10.14
C THR A 962 95.00 15.43 -9.12
N PRO A 963 95.98 14.60 -9.55
CA PRO A 963 96.81 13.79 -8.66
C PRO A 963 97.88 14.58 -7.87
N GLU A 964 98.15 15.83 -8.21
CA GLU A 964 99.24 16.66 -7.64
C GLU A 964 98.77 17.64 -6.54
N LEU A 965 97.81 17.26 -5.69
CA LEU A 965 97.28 18.13 -4.63
C LEU A 965 97.93 17.88 -3.26
N SER A 966 98.24 18.95 -2.52
CA SER A 966 98.65 18.84 -1.13
C SER A 966 97.48 18.36 -0.24
N ALA A 967 97.78 17.68 0.88
CA ALA A 967 96.76 17.17 1.80
C ALA A 967 95.85 18.28 2.37
N ALA A 968 96.36 19.51 2.48
CA ALA A 968 95.60 20.68 2.92
C ALA A 968 94.62 21.19 1.85
N GLU A 969 95.07 21.30 0.59
CA GLU A 969 94.22 21.74 -0.54
C GLU A 969 93.12 20.72 -0.88
N ARG A 970 93.43 19.43 -0.77
CA ARG A 970 92.43 18.37 -0.95
C ARG A 970 91.31 18.48 0.08
N LYS A 971 91.65 18.72 1.35
CA LYS A 971 90.68 18.88 2.44
C LYS A 971 89.84 20.16 2.28
N ASP A 972 90.43 21.24 1.79
CA ASP A 972 89.72 22.50 1.46
C ASP A 972 88.74 22.31 0.28
N LEU A 973 89.15 21.60 -0.77
CA LEU A 973 88.28 21.26 -1.90
C LEU A 973 87.14 20.30 -1.49
N GLU A 974 87.41 19.30 -0.66
CA GLU A 974 86.39 18.41 -0.09
C GLU A 974 85.38 19.18 0.78
N ALA A 975 85.85 20.14 1.59
CA ALA A 975 84.99 21.01 2.39
C ALA A 975 84.10 21.91 1.51
N LYS A 976 84.68 22.58 0.51
CA LYS A 976 83.94 23.44 -0.45
C LYS A 976 82.93 22.65 -1.28
N LEU A 977 83.27 21.43 -1.67
CA LEU A 977 82.39 20.56 -2.44
C LEU A 977 81.21 20.08 -1.57
N LYS A 978 81.46 19.76 -0.30
CA LYS A 978 80.41 19.42 0.67
C LYS A 978 79.49 20.61 0.98
N GLU A 979 80.05 21.80 1.16
CA GLU A 979 79.27 23.04 1.37
C GLU A 979 78.38 23.35 0.16
N ARG A 980 78.91 23.18 -1.06
CA ARG A 980 78.14 23.34 -2.30
C ARG A 980 77.02 22.28 -2.41
N GLU A 981 77.29 21.03 -2.02
CA GLU A 981 76.30 19.96 -2.00
C GLU A 981 75.13 20.30 -1.05
N GLU A 982 75.43 20.69 0.18
CA GLU A 982 74.43 21.03 1.20
C GLU A 982 73.59 22.24 0.78
N PHE A 983 74.22 23.24 0.15
CA PHE A 983 73.51 24.40 -0.41
C PHE A 983 72.56 24.02 -1.56
N LEU A 984 72.95 23.10 -2.43
CA LEU A 984 72.17 22.70 -3.60
C LEU A 984 71.11 21.64 -3.30
N LEU A 985 71.22 20.93 -2.18
CA LEU A 985 70.35 19.80 -1.86
C LEU A 985 68.85 20.14 -1.91
N PRO A 986 68.35 21.27 -1.36
CA PRO A 986 66.92 21.57 -1.38
C PRO A 986 66.35 21.74 -2.80
N ILE A 987 67.06 22.44 -3.68
CA ILE A 987 66.58 22.68 -5.06
C ILE A 987 66.67 21.42 -5.91
N TYR A 988 67.75 20.63 -5.77
CA TYR A 988 67.86 19.36 -6.51
C TYR A 988 66.85 18.32 -6.02
N HIS A 989 66.45 18.37 -4.75
CA HIS A 989 65.32 17.60 -4.25
C HIS A 989 64.02 17.99 -4.97
N GLN A 990 63.69 19.28 -5.05
CA GLN A 990 62.53 19.76 -5.81
C GLN A 990 62.59 19.39 -7.30
N VAL A 991 63.77 19.44 -7.93
CA VAL A 991 63.95 18.97 -9.32
C VAL A 991 63.65 17.47 -9.44
N ALA A 992 64.09 16.66 -8.49
CA ALA A 992 63.76 15.23 -8.47
C ALA A 992 62.25 15.00 -8.27
N VAL A 993 61.60 15.77 -7.41
CA VAL A 993 60.14 15.71 -7.20
C VAL A 993 59.40 16.09 -8.47
N GLN A 994 59.79 17.17 -9.16
CA GLN A 994 59.20 17.55 -10.45
C GLN A 994 59.45 16.48 -11.52
N PHE A 995 60.64 15.87 -11.54
CA PHE A 995 60.95 14.77 -12.46
C PHE A 995 60.07 13.55 -12.18
N ALA A 996 59.81 13.23 -10.91
CA ALA A 996 58.86 12.18 -10.53
C ALA A 996 57.41 12.56 -10.94
N ASP A 997 56.96 13.80 -10.70
CA ASP A 997 55.62 14.30 -11.08
C ASP A 997 55.36 14.20 -12.59
N LEU A 998 56.37 14.39 -13.44
CA LEU A 998 56.24 14.23 -14.89
C LEU A 998 55.83 12.80 -15.29
N HIS A 999 56.17 11.80 -14.48
CA HIS A 999 55.71 10.41 -14.68
C HIS A 999 54.26 10.20 -14.25
N ASP A 1000 53.65 11.14 -13.54
CA ASP A 1000 52.29 11.02 -13.02
C ASP A 1000 51.28 11.83 -13.86
N THR A 1001 51.70 12.29 -15.03
CA THR A 1001 50.90 13.13 -15.92
C THR A 1001 49.85 12.33 -16.69
N PRO A 1002 48.67 12.94 -17.00
CA PRO A 1002 47.59 12.28 -17.74
C PRO A 1002 48.01 11.80 -19.14
N GLY A 1003 48.91 12.53 -19.82
CA GLY A 1003 49.44 12.10 -21.11
C GLY A 1003 50.12 10.74 -21.05
N ARG A 1004 50.85 10.44 -19.97
CA ARG A 1004 51.42 9.09 -19.77
C ARG A 1004 50.32 8.05 -19.54
N MET A 1005 49.24 8.39 -18.83
CA MET A 1005 48.12 7.47 -18.59
C MET A 1005 47.45 7.06 -19.90
N GLN A 1006 47.19 8.03 -20.79
CA GLN A 1006 46.59 7.79 -22.10
C GLN A 1006 47.50 6.93 -22.98
N GLU A 1007 48.80 7.25 -23.08
CA GLU A 1007 49.76 6.46 -23.85
C GLU A 1007 49.97 5.04 -23.31
N LYS A 1008 49.68 4.81 -22.02
CA LYS A 1008 49.67 3.48 -21.41
C LYS A 1008 48.32 2.77 -21.53
N GLY A 1009 47.30 3.43 -22.08
CA GLY A 1009 45.97 2.85 -22.29
C GLY A 1009 45.21 2.55 -21.00
N VAL A 1010 45.52 3.23 -19.89
CA VAL A 1010 44.83 3.03 -18.60
C VAL A 1010 43.61 3.95 -18.43
N ILE A 1011 43.50 4.98 -19.27
CA ILE A 1011 42.34 5.86 -19.41
C ILE A 1011 41.93 5.93 -20.88
N THR A 1012 40.67 6.28 -21.13
CA THR A 1012 40.12 6.37 -22.49
C THR A 1012 40.57 7.66 -23.18
N ASP A 1013 40.45 8.79 -22.49
CA ASP A 1013 40.82 10.10 -23.03
C ASP A 1013 41.17 11.11 -21.91
N VAL A 1014 41.88 12.17 -22.30
CA VAL A 1014 42.19 13.32 -21.45
C VAL A 1014 41.21 14.44 -21.78
N LEU A 1015 40.41 14.85 -20.78
CA LEU A 1015 39.35 15.83 -20.97
C LEU A 1015 39.74 17.21 -20.40
N GLU A 1016 39.02 18.23 -20.84
CA GLU A 1016 39.09 19.58 -20.26
C GLU A 1016 37.83 19.83 -19.43
N TRP A 1017 38.00 20.27 -18.19
CA TRP A 1017 36.90 20.55 -17.26
C TRP A 1017 35.75 21.40 -17.83
N PRO A 1018 35.98 22.51 -18.57
CA PRO A 1018 34.90 23.36 -19.05
C PRO A 1018 33.91 22.68 -20.01
N THR A 1019 34.37 21.72 -20.81
CA THR A 1019 33.58 20.98 -21.82
C THR A 1019 33.13 19.60 -21.34
N SER A 1020 33.61 19.16 -20.17
CA SER A 1020 33.31 17.85 -19.58
C SER A 1020 31.80 17.57 -19.45
N ARG A 1021 30.98 18.58 -19.11
CA ARG A 1021 29.53 18.45 -18.98
C ARG A 1021 28.87 17.94 -20.27
N THR A 1022 29.18 18.60 -21.39
CA THR A 1022 28.62 18.27 -22.70
C THR A 1022 29.10 16.89 -23.17
N PHE A 1023 30.39 16.61 -22.95
CA PHE A 1023 30.97 15.30 -23.26
C PHE A 1023 30.26 14.17 -22.49
N PHE A 1024 30.18 14.27 -21.17
CA PHE A 1024 29.59 13.23 -20.33
C PHE A 1024 28.10 13.06 -20.59
N TYR A 1025 27.36 14.13 -20.90
CA TYR A 1025 25.97 14.01 -21.28
C TYR A 1025 25.76 13.10 -22.50
N TRP A 1026 26.44 13.40 -23.61
CA TRP A 1026 26.31 12.62 -24.84
C TRP A 1026 26.90 11.22 -24.69
N ARG A 1027 28.03 11.08 -23.99
CA ARG A 1027 28.65 9.78 -23.75
C ARG A 1027 27.75 8.89 -22.91
N LEU A 1028 27.20 9.41 -21.81
CA LEU A 1028 26.34 8.63 -20.94
C LEU A 1028 25.02 8.25 -21.64
N ARG A 1029 24.42 9.19 -22.38
CA ARG A 1029 23.21 8.91 -23.17
C ARG A 1029 23.45 7.80 -24.20
N ARG A 1030 24.60 7.82 -24.86
CA ARG A 1030 25.04 6.75 -25.78
C ARG A 1030 25.15 5.41 -25.06
N LEU A 1031 25.89 5.36 -23.94
CA LEU A 1031 26.11 4.12 -23.20
C LEU A 1031 24.82 3.51 -22.69
N LEU A 1032 23.87 4.32 -22.21
CA LEU A 1032 22.56 3.84 -21.77
C LEU A 1032 21.76 3.22 -22.94
N LEU A 1033 21.75 3.85 -24.11
CA LEU A 1033 21.05 3.34 -25.29
C LEU A 1033 21.75 2.10 -25.87
N GLU A 1034 23.07 2.08 -25.92
CA GLU A 1034 23.85 0.91 -26.32
C GLU A 1034 23.58 -0.26 -25.39
N ASP A 1035 23.52 -0.04 -24.07
CA ASP A 1035 23.25 -1.10 -23.09
C ASP A 1035 21.85 -1.70 -23.24
N VAL A 1036 20.83 -0.90 -23.58
CA VAL A 1036 19.48 -1.40 -23.93
C VAL A 1036 19.54 -2.35 -25.12
N VAL A 1037 20.22 -1.94 -26.20
CA VAL A 1037 20.31 -2.76 -27.41
C VAL A 1037 21.16 -4.01 -27.14
N LYS A 1038 22.27 -3.89 -26.41
CA LYS A 1038 23.10 -5.02 -25.97
C LYS A 1038 22.27 -6.02 -25.16
N THR A 1039 21.43 -5.54 -24.25
CA THR A 1039 20.54 -6.39 -23.45
C THR A 1039 19.53 -7.12 -24.33
N LYS A 1040 18.90 -6.44 -25.31
CA LYS A 1040 18.03 -7.10 -26.29
C LYS A 1040 18.76 -8.16 -27.13
N ILE A 1041 20.01 -7.91 -27.53
CA ILE A 1041 20.83 -8.86 -28.28
C ILE A 1041 21.15 -10.10 -27.43
N VAL A 1042 21.56 -9.91 -26.17
CA VAL A 1042 21.86 -11.03 -25.25
C VAL A 1042 20.60 -11.85 -24.95
N GLN A 1043 19.44 -11.21 -24.82
CA GLN A 1043 18.16 -11.93 -24.68
C GLN A 1043 17.81 -12.75 -25.93
N ALA A 1044 18.16 -12.25 -27.13
CA ALA A 1044 17.97 -12.98 -28.38
C ALA A 1044 18.97 -14.13 -28.58
N ASN A 1045 20.22 -13.95 -28.14
CA ASN A 1045 21.27 -14.97 -28.17
C ASN A 1045 22.28 -14.76 -27.03
N GLY A 1046 22.23 -15.62 -26.02
CA GLY A 1046 23.10 -15.56 -24.84
C GLY A 1046 24.54 -16.02 -25.07
N GLU A 1047 24.88 -16.60 -26.23
CA GLU A 1047 26.23 -17.09 -26.54
C GLU A 1047 27.16 -16.00 -27.09
N LEU A 1048 26.62 -14.84 -27.48
CA LEU A 1048 27.40 -13.75 -28.08
C LEU A 1048 28.24 -13.02 -27.02
N THR A 1049 29.53 -12.84 -27.31
CA THR A 1049 30.46 -12.08 -26.45
C THR A 1049 30.29 -10.56 -26.65
N ASP A 1050 30.56 -9.76 -25.62
CA ASP A 1050 30.38 -8.30 -25.69
C ASP A 1050 31.22 -7.65 -26.81
N GLY A 1051 32.46 -8.13 -27.05
CA GLY A 1051 33.28 -7.65 -28.16
C GLY A 1051 32.66 -7.91 -29.55
N GLN A 1052 32.00 -9.06 -29.73
CA GLN A 1052 31.25 -9.35 -30.96
C GLN A 1052 30.03 -8.43 -31.08
N ILE A 1053 29.32 -8.20 -29.98
CA ILE A 1053 28.13 -7.32 -29.96
C ILE A 1053 28.52 -5.88 -30.32
N GLN A 1054 29.61 -5.36 -29.76
CA GLN A 1054 30.11 -4.01 -30.09
C GLN A 1054 30.50 -3.89 -31.58
N ALA A 1055 31.19 -4.90 -32.12
CA ALA A 1055 31.53 -4.94 -33.55
C ALA A 1055 30.28 -5.02 -34.44
N MET A 1056 29.26 -5.76 -34.02
CA MET A 1056 27.97 -5.86 -34.71
C MET A 1056 27.21 -4.52 -34.69
N LEU A 1057 27.16 -3.84 -33.55
CA LEU A 1057 26.53 -2.52 -33.45
C LEU A 1057 27.20 -1.51 -34.37
N ARG A 1058 28.55 -1.47 -34.38
CA ARG A 1058 29.31 -0.62 -35.31
C ARG A 1058 29.00 -0.98 -36.76
N ARG A 1059 28.89 -2.28 -37.09
CA ARG A 1059 28.53 -2.73 -38.43
C ARG A 1059 27.11 -2.27 -38.81
N TRP A 1060 26.13 -2.43 -37.93
CA TRP A 1060 24.75 -2.02 -38.18
C TRP A 1060 24.59 -0.50 -38.33
N PHE A 1061 25.36 0.28 -37.57
CA PHE A 1061 25.45 1.73 -37.77
C PHE A 1061 25.95 2.06 -39.18
N VAL A 1062 27.04 1.43 -39.61
CA VAL A 1062 27.62 1.62 -40.95
C VAL A 1062 26.66 1.15 -42.06
N GLU A 1063 25.93 0.06 -41.86
CA GLU A 1063 24.92 -0.44 -42.79
C GLU A 1063 23.73 0.53 -42.92
N ALA A 1064 23.29 1.13 -41.81
CA ALA A 1064 22.14 2.03 -41.78
C ALA A 1064 22.46 3.45 -42.29
N GLU A 1065 23.59 4.04 -41.88
CA GLU A 1065 23.97 5.41 -42.20
C GLU A 1065 24.93 5.51 -43.41
N GLY A 1066 25.50 4.38 -43.84
CA GLY A 1066 26.43 4.26 -44.96
C GLY A 1066 27.90 4.39 -44.57
N ALA A 1067 28.78 3.75 -45.36
CA ALA A 1067 30.23 3.69 -45.12
C ALA A 1067 30.93 5.07 -45.05
N VAL A 1068 30.38 6.09 -45.72
CA VAL A 1068 30.91 7.47 -45.69
C VAL A 1068 30.80 8.09 -44.30
N LYS A 1069 29.78 7.72 -43.52
CA LYS A 1069 29.55 8.23 -42.17
C LYS A 1069 30.18 7.36 -41.07
N ALA A 1070 31.02 6.39 -41.42
CA ALA A 1070 31.61 5.46 -40.44
C ALA A 1070 32.45 6.17 -39.35
N TYR A 1071 33.07 7.32 -39.66
CA TYR A 1071 33.83 8.13 -38.69
C TYR A 1071 32.93 8.78 -37.63
N LEU A 1072 31.64 8.97 -37.90
CA LEU A 1072 30.67 9.52 -36.94
C LEU A 1072 30.38 8.53 -35.80
N TRP A 1073 30.81 7.27 -35.90
CA TRP A 1073 30.71 6.30 -34.80
C TRP A 1073 31.46 6.76 -33.55
N ASP A 1074 32.55 7.51 -33.73
CA ASP A 1074 33.34 8.03 -32.61
C ASP A 1074 32.68 9.30 -32.02
N ASN A 1075 31.76 9.94 -32.74
CA ASN A 1075 30.97 11.08 -32.24
C ASN A 1075 29.74 10.60 -31.45
N ASN A 1076 29.74 10.86 -30.15
CA ASN A 1076 28.66 10.43 -29.26
C ASN A 1076 27.28 11.01 -29.66
N LYS A 1077 27.22 12.25 -30.16
CA LYS A 1077 25.94 12.90 -30.50
C LYS A 1077 25.24 12.23 -31.68
N ASP A 1078 25.96 11.92 -32.75
CA ASP A 1078 25.39 11.35 -33.96
C ASP A 1078 24.93 9.91 -33.74
N VAL A 1079 25.68 9.12 -32.95
CA VAL A 1079 25.30 7.75 -32.58
C VAL A 1079 24.04 7.74 -31.72
N VAL A 1080 23.90 8.68 -30.76
CA VAL A 1080 22.69 8.80 -29.95
C VAL A 1080 21.47 9.10 -30.81
N GLN A 1081 21.58 10.07 -31.73
CA GLN A 1081 20.48 10.42 -32.63
C GLN A 1081 20.05 9.24 -33.50
N TRP A 1082 21.02 8.44 -33.97
CA TRP A 1082 20.73 7.21 -34.70
C TRP A 1082 20.04 6.16 -33.82
N LEU A 1083 20.56 5.87 -32.63
CA LEU A 1083 19.99 4.88 -31.71
C LEU A 1083 18.54 5.23 -31.32
N GLU A 1084 18.26 6.50 -31.02
CA GLU A 1084 16.91 6.95 -30.68
C GLU A 1084 15.92 6.75 -31.82
N LYS A 1085 16.35 7.08 -33.05
CA LYS A 1085 15.54 6.85 -34.25
C LYS A 1085 15.25 5.37 -34.48
N GLN A 1086 16.20 4.47 -34.16
CA GLN A 1086 16.00 3.02 -34.32
C GLN A 1086 15.15 2.40 -33.21
N LEU A 1087 15.11 3.01 -32.02
CA LEU A 1087 14.33 2.55 -30.85
C LEU A 1087 12.91 3.13 -30.78
N GLN A 1088 12.61 4.17 -31.56
CA GLN A 1088 11.26 4.72 -31.66
C GLN A 1088 10.34 3.75 -32.42
N GLU A 1089 9.37 3.18 -31.71
CA GLU A 1089 8.30 2.33 -32.25
C GLU A 1089 7.23 3.19 -32.94
N GLU A 1090 7.56 3.86 -34.05
CA GLU A 1090 6.53 4.41 -34.93
C GLU A 1090 5.95 3.28 -35.80
N GLU A 1091 4.63 3.07 -35.75
CA GLU A 1091 3.92 2.08 -36.57
C GLU A 1091 4.23 2.31 -38.07
N GLY A 1092 5.11 1.48 -38.64
CA GLY A 1092 5.45 1.47 -40.06
C GLY A 1092 6.92 1.77 -40.39
N ALA A 1093 7.74 2.26 -39.45
CA ALA A 1093 9.16 2.47 -39.69
C ALA A 1093 9.96 1.15 -39.52
N ARG A 1094 10.77 0.77 -40.52
CA ARG A 1094 11.66 -0.40 -40.43
C ARG A 1094 12.88 -0.06 -39.58
N SER A 1095 12.98 -0.62 -38.38
CA SER A 1095 14.19 -0.57 -37.54
C SER A 1095 15.17 -1.67 -37.96
N VAL A 1096 16.38 -1.26 -38.37
CA VAL A 1096 17.46 -2.17 -38.75
C VAL A 1096 17.91 -3.00 -37.54
N ILE A 1097 17.90 -2.40 -36.34
CA ILE A 1097 18.28 -3.06 -35.10
C ILE A 1097 17.29 -4.19 -34.78
N ASP A 1098 15.98 -3.90 -34.75
CA ASP A 1098 14.98 -4.90 -34.39
C ASP A 1098 14.87 -6.03 -35.43
N GLU A 1099 15.01 -5.72 -36.72
CA GLU A 1099 15.07 -6.74 -37.77
C GLU A 1099 16.29 -7.67 -37.59
N ASN A 1100 17.47 -7.10 -37.35
CA ASN A 1100 18.68 -7.88 -37.12
C ASN A 1100 18.60 -8.74 -35.86
N ILE A 1101 18.01 -8.23 -34.78
CA ILE A 1101 17.77 -9.00 -33.55
C ILE A 1101 16.82 -10.17 -33.82
N LYS A 1102 15.75 -9.98 -34.61
CA LYS A 1102 14.85 -11.06 -35.03
C LYS A 1102 15.59 -12.13 -35.84
N TYR A 1103 16.50 -11.74 -36.74
CA TYR A 1103 17.33 -12.70 -37.48
C TYR A 1103 18.27 -13.49 -36.56
N ILE A 1104 18.92 -12.83 -35.59
CA ILE A 1104 19.77 -13.49 -34.59
C ILE A 1104 18.97 -14.50 -33.77
N SER A 1105 17.80 -14.09 -33.25
CA SER A 1105 16.94 -14.96 -32.46
C SER A 1105 16.50 -16.18 -33.27
N ARG A 1106 16.09 -15.97 -34.54
CA ARG A 1106 15.72 -17.06 -35.44
C ARG A 1106 16.87 -18.05 -35.68
N ASP A 1107 18.08 -17.56 -35.98
CA ASP A 1107 19.25 -18.40 -36.19
C ASP A 1107 19.63 -19.17 -34.91
N TYR A 1108 19.54 -18.53 -33.75
CA TYR A 1108 19.80 -19.16 -32.46
C TYR A 1108 18.79 -20.27 -32.14
N ILE A 1109 17.49 -20.03 -32.31
CA ILE A 1109 16.45 -21.06 -32.13
C ILE A 1109 16.66 -22.22 -33.10
N LEU A 1110 17.01 -21.95 -34.37
CA LEU A 1110 17.32 -23.01 -35.34
C LEU A 1110 18.51 -23.86 -34.90
N LYS A 1111 19.57 -23.24 -34.37
CA LYS A 1111 20.72 -23.97 -33.79
C LYS A 1111 20.32 -24.81 -32.59
N GLN A 1112 19.47 -24.30 -31.70
CA GLN A 1112 18.96 -25.06 -30.55
C GLN A 1112 18.12 -26.26 -30.99
N ILE A 1113 17.19 -26.08 -31.92
CA ILE A 1113 16.39 -27.18 -32.48
C ILE A 1113 17.31 -28.23 -33.12
N ARG A 1114 18.31 -27.79 -33.91
CA ARG A 1114 19.28 -28.70 -34.51
C ARG A 1114 20.06 -29.49 -33.45
N SER A 1115 20.49 -28.84 -32.38
CA SER A 1115 21.18 -29.48 -31.26
C SER A 1115 20.29 -30.51 -30.56
N LEU A 1116 19.02 -30.16 -30.29
CA LEU A 1116 18.04 -31.06 -29.66
C LEU A 1116 17.73 -32.29 -30.52
N VAL A 1117 17.55 -32.09 -31.83
CA VAL A 1117 17.32 -33.17 -32.81
C VAL A 1117 18.57 -34.03 -32.99
N GLN A 1118 19.77 -33.43 -32.96
CA GLN A 1118 21.02 -34.17 -33.04
C GLN A 1118 21.29 -35.00 -31.77
N ALA A 1119 20.87 -34.51 -30.61
CA ALA A 1119 20.98 -35.23 -29.34
C ALA A 1119 19.98 -36.39 -29.23
N ASN A 1120 18.77 -36.25 -29.81
CA ASN A 1120 17.69 -37.24 -29.76
C ASN A 1120 17.10 -37.46 -31.17
N PRO A 1121 17.84 -38.10 -32.09
CA PRO A 1121 17.41 -38.25 -33.48
C PRO A 1121 16.16 -39.11 -33.64
N GLU A 1122 15.87 -40.03 -32.70
CA GLU A 1122 14.67 -40.87 -32.72
C GLU A 1122 13.36 -40.07 -32.57
N VAL A 1123 13.38 -38.93 -31.88
CA VAL A 1123 12.19 -38.08 -31.65
C VAL A 1123 11.91 -37.16 -32.84
N ALA A 1124 12.81 -37.10 -33.83
CA ALA A 1124 12.69 -36.21 -34.98
C ALA A 1124 11.41 -36.48 -35.78
N MET A 1125 11.08 -37.74 -36.03
CA MET A 1125 9.90 -38.13 -36.81
C MET A 1125 8.60 -37.78 -36.08
N ASP A 1126 8.51 -38.07 -34.79
CA ASP A 1126 7.34 -37.70 -33.96
C ASP A 1126 7.15 -36.19 -33.89
N SER A 1127 8.26 -35.44 -33.81
CA SER A 1127 8.25 -33.98 -33.84
C SER A 1127 7.75 -33.43 -35.19
N ILE A 1128 8.18 -34.02 -36.31
CA ILE A 1128 7.70 -33.66 -37.66
C ILE A 1128 6.20 -33.95 -37.79
N VAL A 1129 5.72 -35.08 -37.26
CA VAL A 1129 4.29 -35.43 -37.26
C VAL A 1129 3.47 -34.39 -36.50
N HIS A 1130 3.93 -33.93 -35.32
CA HIS A 1130 3.25 -32.86 -34.59
C HIS A 1130 3.33 -31.50 -35.30
N MET A 1131 4.49 -31.12 -35.87
CA MET A 1131 4.63 -29.86 -36.60
C MET A 1131 3.73 -29.80 -37.85
N THR A 1132 3.65 -30.90 -38.60
CA THR A 1132 2.84 -30.98 -39.82
C THR A 1132 1.34 -30.81 -39.55
N GLN A 1133 0.85 -31.09 -38.34
CA GLN A 1133 -0.56 -30.84 -37.95
C GLN A 1133 -0.92 -29.35 -37.93
N HIS A 1134 0.03 -28.45 -37.60
CA HIS A 1134 -0.20 -27.01 -37.52
C HIS A 1134 0.12 -26.26 -38.83
N ILE A 1135 0.71 -26.95 -39.80
CA ILE A 1135 1.16 -26.39 -41.08
C ILE A 1135 0.03 -26.46 -42.12
N SER A 1136 -0.06 -25.45 -42.98
CA SER A 1136 -1.11 -25.34 -44.02
C SER A 1136 -0.97 -26.44 -45.09
N PRO A 1137 -2.07 -26.82 -45.80
CA PRO A 1137 -2.02 -27.88 -46.81
C PRO A 1137 -0.99 -27.64 -47.93
N THR A 1138 -0.74 -26.38 -48.30
CA THR A 1138 0.27 -25.99 -49.29
C THR A 1138 1.69 -26.24 -48.80
N GLN A 1139 1.99 -25.89 -47.55
CA GLN A 1139 3.28 -26.18 -46.94
C GLN A 1139 3.48 -27.68 -46.67
N ARG A 1140 2.40 -28.44 -46.38
CA ARG A 1140 2.46 -29.92 -46.32
C ARG A 1140 2.84 -30.52 -47.68
N ALA A 1141 2.27 -30.00 -48.77
CA ALA A 1141 2.63 -30.42 -50.12
C ALA A 1141 4.11 -30.13 -50.45
N GLU A 1142 4.63 -28.97 -50.01
CA GLU A 1142 6.05 -28.62 -50.12
C GLU A 1142 6.95 -29.59 -49.33
N ILE A 1143 6.57 -29.92 -48.09
CA ILE A 1143 7.33 -30.86 -47.24
C ILE A 1143 7.30 -32.27 -47.84
N VAL A 1144 6.16 -32.75 -48.32
CA VAL A 1144 6.04 -34.05 -48.99
C VAL A 1144 6.90 -34.08 -50.26
N ARG A 1145 6.94 -32.98 -51.03
CA ARG A 1145 7.82 -32.84 -52.21
C ARG A 1145 9.30 -32.91 -51.81
N ILE A 1146 9.70 -32.24 -50.74
CA ILE A 1146 11.10 -32.24 -50.28
C ILE A 1146 11.51 -33.61 -49.72
N LEU A 1147 10.67 -34.23 -48.88
CA LEU A 1147 10.94 -35.56 -48.33
C LEU A 1147 11.01 -36.64 -49.42
N SER A 1148 10.12 -36.58 -50.42
CA SER A 1148 10.17 -37.51 -51.56
C SER A 1148 11.40 -37.33 -52.47
N THR A 1149 12.02 -36.14 -52.49
CA THR A 1149 13.30 -35.93 -53.18
C THR A 1149 14.53 -36.37 -52.36
N MET A 1150 14.42 -36.51 -51.03
CA MET A 1150 15.55 -36.91 -50.17
C MET A 1150 15.84 -38.42 -50.21
N ASP A 1151 14.88 -39.26 -50.65
CA ASP A 1151 15.02 -40.71 -50.74
C ASP A 1151 15.69 -41.22 -52.03
N THR A 1152 16.28 -40.35 -52.85
CA THR A 1152 17.14 -40.81 -53.96
C THR A 1152 18.58 -40.93 -53.49
N PRO A 1153 19.14 -42.15 -53.33
CA PRO A 1153 20.58 -42.27 -53.12
C PRO A 1153 21.26 -41.73 -54.37
N ALA A 1154 22.21 -40.82 -54.19
CA ALA A 1154 23.11 -40.39 -55.26
C ALA A 1154 23.73 -41.65 -55.89
N SER A 1155 23.28 -41.98 -57.09
CA SER A 1155 23.93 -42.97 -57.93
C SER A 1155 24.93 -42.21 -58.81
N THR A 1156 26.18 -42.69 -58.74
CA THR A 1156 27.45 -42.22 -59.33
C THR A 1156 28.16 -41.06 -58.66
#